data_AF-W6UFW0-F1
#
_entry.id   AF-W6UFW0-F1
#
_cell.length_a   1.000
_cell.length_b   1.000
_cell.length_c   1.000
_cell.angle_alpha   90.00
_cell.angle_beta   90.00
_cell.angle_gamma   90.00
#
_symmetry.space_group_name_H-M   'P 1'
#
loop_
_entity.id
_entity.type
_entity.pdbx_description
1 polymer ?
#
loop_
_entity_poly.entity_id
_entity_poly.type
_entity_poly.pdbx_seq_one_letter_code
_entity_poly.pdbx_strand_id
1 'polypeptide(L)'
;MNKFSDELNHIIALYNTLDFSKEDDLLSAIENKNTCENILTIVQTILSKEPHHFEALLWRIRINNSPVFNNTFAIQDDCSLILNTSSDITSRLQAYDWLIYIYLEKLSLNDIAIETLQDKLIDVGGIKDNRALQDQAFGDTYYRLAYLHQEKGDETEAVDYYLKSFKHAPKMTPRNYEGGLLLLELERFDEAEQLLSKHFDSAEPIECKGYAEKIEVLFNRGKLNKHWNLFSLFYPTAFEMPTEFGYKNRQEFVAKYLSVIINETEKNPTNAIAWRMLSNNYYFNDKNAKKGFDNLTKYYEIIQEVKDLAIERYYDTAEDLNIDLRTIDFPIYPDGAICYNILTTYLEKGNEAQDKNDHFSAQMYYETAKKYGLAGYHAFNTYFNSDKGLSINNEPHTFAMLCNNLGIVIKQVSWYQHKSYLNEECKFASDIHWQGYQVSPFWENLDNGMEISWRNENDLNLERFCLEVLSNFDYYKNILEAEKWYQVMFYLITAYRQAEKYEEAKQIYEQTVRKFEESGDEHKTIVSVVLDTAIVYFNFLMAKGLHNQSLSYVSDLFSNPAYQKMQNEKAESFKYYFMAHAHLGLNDKNEAQKYFKLITEKFANTQLTYIRDVVNDAKSNLNIINAGQNFDEVVVSLYKTQPNRLFDYPLKAKEENIKYLKRILNLVTSNKMPSSSAWVERNMYVGFELRTKRTETEEIYDSFFYIHLKSEDLGIRYELVEWQDVESGFLGLSKKIVQRNAFYVGFYTNYDSNTSDTRTEFEMASEHMQQKAQYLWKEWINKLHFYEPMAEAK
;
A
#
# COMPACT_ATOMS: atom_id res chain seq x y z
N MET A 1 -3.00 -22.95 -20.38
CA MET A 1 -3.64 -24.06 -19.62
C MET A 1 -2.65 -25.22 -19.56
N ASN A 2 -2.34 -25.72 -18.37
CA ASN A 2 -1.50 -26.91 -18.18
C ASN A 2 -2.17 -28.14 -18.81
N LYS A 3 -1.40 -28.95 -19.54
CA LYS A 3 -1.86 -30.06 -20.39
C LYS A 3 -2.64 -31.16 -19.65
N PHE A 4 -2.53 -31.22 -18.32
CA PHE A 4 -3.22 -32.18 -17.44
C PHE A 4 -3.94 -31.52 -16.25
N SER A 5 -4.32 -30.25 -16.37
CA SER A 5 -4.90 -29.49 -15.26
C SER A 5 -6.15 -30.14 -14.69
N ASP A 6 -7.00 -30.74 -15.53
CA ASP A 6 -8.25 -31.38 -15.11
C ASP A 6 -7.98 -32.67 -14.33
N GLU A 7 -7.05 -33.51 -14.81
CA GLU A 7 -6.64 -34.73 -14.10
C GLU A 7 -6.00 -34.42 -12.74
N LEU A 8 -5.14 -33.40 -12.67
CA LEU A 8 -4.49 -32.98 -11.42
C LEU A 8 -5.49 -32.40 -10.42
N ASN A 9 -6.44 -31.58 -10.88
CA ASN A 9 -7.54 -31.08 -10.05
C ASN A 9 -8.42 -32.21 -9.52
N HIS A 10 -8.65 -33.24 -10.33
CA HIS A 10 -9.39 -34.44 -9.90
C HIS A 10 -8.64 -35.20 -8.79
N ILE A 11 -7.31 -35.36 -8.93
CA ILE A 11 -6.47 -35.97 -7.89
C ILE A 11 -6.60 -35.19 -6.58
N ILE A 12 -6.52 -33.86 -6.61
CA ILE A 12 -6.66 -33.01 -5.41
C ILE A 12 -8.04 -33.22 -4.76
N ALA A 13 -9.10 -33.23 -5.56
CA ALA A 13 -10.46 -33.42 -5.05
C ALA A 13 -10.62 -34.78 -4.34
N LEU A 14 -10.10 -35.86 -4.92
CA LEU A 14 -10.10 -37.19 -4.29
C LEU A 14 -9.21 -37.25 -3.06
N TYR A 15 -8.02 -36.64 -3.10
CA TYR A 15 -7.10 -36.65 -1.98
C TYR A 15 -7.71 -35.97 -0.74
N ASN A 16 -8.48 -34.90 -0.95
CA ASN A 16 -9.16 -34.17 0.12
C ASN A 16 -10.30 -34.96 0.79
N THR A 17 -10.73 -36.09 0.24
CA THR A 17 -11.72 -36.97 0.88
C THR A 17 -11.09 -38.05 1.77
N LEU A 18 -9.77 -38.20 1.76
CA LEU A 18 -9.07 -39.19 2.57
C LEU A 18 -9.07 -38.78 4.05
N ASP A 19 -9.47 -39.72 4.93
CA ASP A 19 -9.40 -39.54 6.38
C ASP A 19 -8.79 -40.77 7.04
N PHE A 20 -7.54 -40.64 7.51
CA PHE A 20 -6.81 -41.72 8.17
C PHE A 20 -6.95 -41.68 9.70
N SER A 21 -7.80 -40.82 10.28
CA SER A 21 -7.93 -40.70 11.74
C SER A 21 -8.71 -41.85 12.40
N LYS A 22 -9.40 -42.68 11.61
CA LYS A 22 -10.25 -43.80 12.07
C LYS A 22 -9.77 -45.13 11.51
N GLU A 23 -8.49 -45.46 11.72
CA GLU A 23 -7.88 -46.68 11.17
C GLU A 23 -8.59 -47.98 11.60
N ASP A 24 -9.32 -47.97 12.72
CA ASP A 24 -10.09 -49.12 13.23
C ASP A 24 -11.47 -49.32 12.54
N ASP A 25 -11.92 -48.37 11.72
CA ASP A 25 -13.17 -48.51 10.94
C ASP A 25 -12.90 -49.17 9.58
N LEU A 26 -13.32 -50.44 9.48
CA LEU A 26 -13.15 -51.26 8.27
C LEU A 26 -13.75 -50.61 7.02
N LEU A 27 -14.86 -49.88 7.14
CA LEU A 27 -15.52 -49.24 5.99
C LEU A 27 -14.67 -48.08 5.49
N SER A 28 -14.21 -47.23 6.42
CA SER A 28 -13.30 -46.11 6.12
C SER A 28 -11.97 -46.59 5.51
N ALA A 29 -11.42 -47.69 6.01
CA ALA A 29 -10.20 -48.29 5.44
C ALA A 29 -10.38 -48.75 3.98
N ILE A 30 -11.54 -49.34 3.64
CA ILE A 30 -11.86 -49.76 2.26
C ILE A 30 -12.07 -48.54 1.35
N GLU A 31 -12.79 -47.52 1.82
CA GLU A 31 -13.03 -46.28 1.07
C GLU A 31 -11.73 -45.53 0.78
N ASN A 32 -10.85 -45.39 1.78
CA ASN A 32 -9.53 -44.79 1.61
C ASN A 32 -8.68 -45.56 0.62
N LYS A 33 -8.69 -46.90 0.68
CA LYS A 33 -7.95 -47.74 -0.27
C LYS A 33 -8.44 -47.55 -1.70
N ASN A 34 -9.75 -47.61 -1.93
CA ASN A 34 -10.34 -47.41 -3.25
C ASN A 34 -10.01 -46.01 -3.81
N THR A 35 -10.05 -45.00 -2.94
CA THR A 35 -9.71 -43.62 -3.32
C THR A 35 -8.24 -43.50 -3.72
N CYS A 36 -7.33 -44.11 -2.96
CA CYS A 36 -5.90 -44.14 -3.30
C CYS A 36 -5.63 -44.88 -4.62
N GLU A 37 -6.28 -46.01 -4.88
CA GLU A 37 -6.18 -46.76 -6.14
C GLU A 37 -6.72 -45.95 -7.34
N ASN A 38 -7.81 -45.19 -7.15
CA ASN A 38 -8.34 -44.28 -8.16
C ASN A 38 -7.34 -43.16 -8.48
N ILE A 39 -6.73 -42.55 -7.46
CA ILE A 39 -5.69 -41.53 -7.66
C ILE A 39 -4.52 -42.11 -8.46
N LEU A 40 -4.02 -43.30 -8.09
CA LEU A 40 -2.92 -43.95 -8.81
C LEU A 40 -3.27 -44.26 -10.27
N THR A 41 -4.53 -44.59 -10.56
CA THR A 41 -5.00 -44.83 -11.94
C THR A 41 -4.95 -43.54 -12.78
N ILE A 42 -5.36 -42.42 -12.21
CA ILE A 42 -5.27 -41.10 -12.88
C ILE A 42 -3.80 -40.72 -13.09
N VAL A 43 -2.97 -40.86 -12.06
CA VAL A 43 -1.53 -40.62 -12.12
C VAL A 43 -0.88 -41.48 -13.21
N GLN A 44 -1.21 -42.78 -13.28
CA GLN A 44 -0.70 -43.68 -14.31
C GLN A 44 -1.11 -43.25 -15.73
N THR A 45 -2.31 -42.67 -15.88
CA THR A 45 -2.77 -42.12 -17.16
C THR A 45 -1.89 -40.95 -17.60
N ILE A 46 -1.52 -40.05 -16.69
CA ILE A 46 -0.60 -38.94 -16.96
C ILE A 46 0.79 -39.51 -17.32
N LEU A 47 1.34 -40.38 -16.47
CA LEU A 47 2.70 -40.93 -16.64
C LEU A 47 2.83 -41.84 -17.87
N SER A 48 1.76 -42.46 -18.35
CA SER A 48 1.77 -43.21 -19.60
C SER A 48 2.01 -42.33 -20.83
N LYS A 49 1.61 -41.05 -20.77
CA LYS A 49 1.79 -40.05 -21.83
C LYS A 49 3.08 -39.26 -21.63
N GLU A 50 3.38 -38.91 -20.38
CA GLU A 50 4.56 -38.15 -19.98
C GLU A 50 5.24 -38.83 -18.78
N PRO A 51 6.14 -39.80 -19.03
CA PRO A 51 6.75 -40.63 -17.97
C PRO A 51 7.55 -39.85 -16.92
N HIS A 52 8.01 -38.65 -17.27
CA HIS A 52 8.79 -37.76 -16.39
C HIS A 52 7.95 -36.58 -15.87
N HIS A 53 6.61 -36.67 -15.93
CA HIS A 53 5.74 -35.61 -15.42
C HIS A 53 5.83 -35.51 -13.90
N PHE A 54 6.61 -34.52 -13.44
CA PHE A 54 7.00 -34.36 -12.05
C PHE A 54 5.82 -34.34 -11.07
N GLU A 55 4.78 -33.52 -11.30
CA GLU A 55 3.66 -33.43 -10.35
C GLU A 55 2.93 -34.78 -10.19
N ALA A 56 2.88 -35.58 -11.25
CA ALA A 56 2.26 -36.90 -11.23
C ALA A 56 3.14 -37.90 -10.47
N LEU A 57 4.47 -37.83 -10.62
CA LEU A 57 5.42 -38.60 -9.82
C LEU A 57 5.32 -38.23 -8.32
N LEU A 58 5.21 -36.96 -7.97
CA LEU A 58 4.99 -36.54 -6.58
C LEU A 58 3.67 -37.06 -6.00
N TRP A 59 2.59 -37.04 -6.78
CA TRP A 59 1.33 -37.65 -6.35
C TRP A 59 1.48 -39.15 -6.12
N ARG A 60 2.21 -39.86 -6.99
CA ARG A 60 2.53 -41.28 -6.79
C ARG A 60 3.33 -41.50 -5.50
N ILE A 61 4.33 -40.67 -5.23
CA ILE A 61 5.12 -40.68 -3.98
C ILE A 61 4.21 -40.49 -2.77
N ARG A 62 3.36 -39.44 -2.75
CA ARG A 62 2.45 -39.13 -1.64
C ARG A 62 1.50 -40.30 -1.34
N ILE A 63 0.92 -40.89 -2.38
CA ILE A 63 -0.01 -42.02 -2.21
C ILE A 63 0.75 -43.27 -1.74
N ASN A 64 1.93 -43.57 -2.29
CA ASN A 64 2.73 -44.69 -1.83
C ASN A 64 3.22 -44.52 -0.38
N ASN A 65 3.38 -43.29 0.12
CA ASN A 65 3.71 -43.02 1.52
C ASN A 65 2.51 -43.17 2.48
N SER A 66 1.27 -43.19 1.95
CA SER A 66 0.08 -43.32 2.79
C SER A 66 0.07 -44.63 3.59
N PRO A 67 -0.67 -44.70 4.72
CA PRO A 67 -0.81 -45.93 5.50
C PRO A 67 -1.35 -47.13 4.70
N VAL A 68 -2.04 -46.88 3.58
CA VAL A 68 -2.63 -47.92 2.72
C VAL A 68 -1.56 -48.77 2.03
N PHE A 69 -0.51 -48.13 1.53
CA PHE A 69 0.51 -48.80 0.72
C PHE A 69 1.86 -48.88 1.43
N ASN A 70 2.30 -47.79 2.06
CA ASN A 70 3.61 -47.65 2.70
C ASN A 70 4.76 -48.24 1.86
N ASN A 71 4.74 -48.00 0.55
CA ASN A 71 5.64 -48.61 -0.43
C ASN A 71 6.90 -47.76 -0.61
N THR A 72 7.89 -48.00 0.25
CA THR A 72 9.16 -47.27 0.26
C THR A 72 9.95 -47.43 -1.03
N PHE A 73 9.95 -48.63 -1.64
CA PHE A 73 10.67 -48.88 -2.90
C PHE A 73 10.14 -48.03 -4.06
N ALA A 74 8.81 -47.97 -4.22
CA ALA A 74 8.22 -47.15 -5.28
C ALA A 74 8.52 -45.66 -5.10
N ILE A 75 8.57 -45.18 -3.86
CA ILE A 75 8.96 -43.79 -3.55
C ILE A 75 10.42 -43.53 -3.95
N GLN A 76 11.32 -44.46 -3.63
CA GLN A 76 12.74 -44.34 -3.98
C GLN A 76 12.96 -44.34 -5.51
N ASP A 77 12.26 -45.20 -6.24
CA ASP A 77 12.31 -45.26 -7.70
C ASP A 77 11.82 -43.95 -8.32
N ASP A 78 10.71 -43.40 -7.83
CA ASP A 78 10.16 -42.13 -8.32
C ASP A 78 11.07 -40.94 -8.00
N CYS A 79 11.63 -40.88 -6.80
CA CYS A 79 12.58 -39.83 -6.43
C CYS A 79 13.84 -39.92 -7.31
N SER A 80 14.37 -41.12 -7.53
CA SER A 80 15.54 -41.35 -8.39
C SER A 80 15.24 -40.95 -9.84
N LEU A 81 14.03 -41.23 -10.33
CA LEU A 81 13.61 -40.81 -11.66
C LEU A 81 13.58 -39.27 -11.77
N ILE A 82 13.02 -38.56 -10.78
CA ILE A 82 13.01 -37.09 -10.73
C ILE A 82 14.45 -36.55 -10.73
N LEU A 83 15.31 -37.07 -9.86
CA LEU A 83 16.71 -36.63 -9.73
C LEU A 83 17.56 -36.94 -10.98
N ASN A 84 17.19 -37.90 -11.82
CA ASN A 84 17.93 -38.21 -13.04
C ASN A 84 17.41 -37.49 -14.28
N THR A 85 16.17 -37.01 -14.27
CA THR A 85 15.49 -36.53 -15.48
C THR A 85 14.97 -35.10 -15.41
N SER A 86 14.72 -34.57 -14.21
CA SER A 86 14.25 -33.19 -14.04
C SER A 86 15.42 -32.20 -14.01
N SER A 87 15.28 -31.12 -14.77
CA SER A 87 16.12 -29.92 -14.66
C SER A 87 15.51 -28.86 -13.74
N ASP A 88 14.25 -29.04 -13.29
CA ASP A 88 13.63 -28.14 -12.33
C ASP A 88 14.19 -28.39 -10.93
N ILE A 89 14.83 -27.37 -10.36
CA ILE A 89 15.49 -27.48 -9.06
C ILE A 89 14.49 -27.73 -7.93
N THR A 90 13.29 -27.13 -7.99
CA THR A 90 12.26 -27.31 -6.97
C THR A 90 11.85 -28.77 -6.86
N SER A 91 11.64 -29.42 -8.01
CA SER A 91 11.35 -30.83 -8.12
C SER A 91 12.41 -31.71 -7.48
N ARG A 92 13.68 -31.41 -7.78
CA ARG A 92 14.83 -32.17 -7.28
C ARG A 92 14.97 -32.04 -5.76
N LEU A 93 14.84 -30.82 -5.22
CA LEU A 93 14.88 -30.59 -3.78
C LEU A 93 13.79 -31.37 -3.04
N GLN A 94 12.56 -31.41 -3.58
CA GLN A 94 11.47 -32.19 -3.01
C GLN A 94 11.72 -33.70 -3.07
N ALA A 95 12.34 -34.21 -4.16
CA ALA A 95 12.72 -35.61 -4.26
C ALA A 95 13.79 -35.98 -3.21
N TYR A 96 14.78 -35.11 -2.97
CA TYR A 96 15.73 -35.31 -1.87
C TYR A 96 15.03 -35.34 -0.51
N ASP A 97 14.12 -34.41 -0.24
CA ASP A 97 13.40 -34.36 1.04
C ASP A 97 12.57 -35.63 1.30
N TRP A 98 11.94 -36.19 0.26
CA TRP A 98 11.25 -37.47 0.35
C TRP A 98 12.21 -38.63 0.62
N LEU A 99 13.35 -38.70 -0.07
CA LEU A 99 14.36 -39.72 0.19
C LEU A 99 14.88 -39.64 1.63
N ILE A 100 15.24 -38.45 2.10
CA ILE A 100 15.70 -38.22 3.48
C ILE A 100 14.64 -38.67 4.49
N TYR A 101 13.38 -38.29 4.29
CA TYR A 101 12.28 -38.73 5.14
C TYR A 101 12.16 -40.26 5.19
N ILE A 102 12.21 -40.95 4.03
CA ILE A 102 12.14 -42.41 3.98
C ILE A 102 13.34 -43.05 4.69
N TYR A 103 14.55 -42.55 4.45
CA TYR A 103 15.75 -43.07 5.07
C TYR A 103 15.73 -42.92 6.59
N LEU A 104 15.28 -41.79 7.11
CA LEU A 104 15.23 -41.56 8.55
C LEU A 104 14.04 -42.26 9.22
N GLU A 105 12.82 -42.01 8.74
CA GLU A 105 11.58 -42.38 9.45
C GLU A 105 11.09 -43.80 9.15
N LYS A 106 11.45 -44.37 7.99
CA LYS A 106 10.94 -45.69 7.57
C LYS A 106 11.98 -46.78 7.60
N LEU A 107 13.24 -46.43 7.34
CA LEU A 107 14.32 -47.41 7.16
C LEU A 107 15.43 -47.29 8.22
N SER A 108 15.48 -46.19 8.98
CA SER A 108 16.53 -45.90 9.97
C SER A 108 17.96 -45.98 9.40
N LEU A 109 18.14 -45.48 8.18
CA LEU A 109 19.40 -45.48 7.42
C LEU A 109 20.09 -44.11 7.48
N ASN A 110 20.59 -43.75 8.66
CA ASN A 110 21.17 -42.42 8.92
C ASN A 110 22.37 -42.07 8.02
N ASP A 111 23.23 -43.04 7.70
CA ASP A 111 24.39 -42.80 6.82
C ASP A 111 23.97 -42.45 5.40
N ILE A 112 22.99 -43.17 4.85
CA ILE A 112 22.45 -42.90 3.51
C ILE A 112 21.70 -41.57 3.49
N ALA A 113 20.99 -41.22 4.57
CA ALA A 113 20.36 -39.90 4.70
C ALA A 113 21.41 -38.76 4.67
N ILE A 114 22.57 -38.94 5.33
CA ILE A 114 23.68 -37.97 5.29
C ILE A 114 24.24 -37.84 3.88
N GLU A 115 24.53 -38.95 3.19
CA GLU A 115 24.98 -38.92 1.79
C GLU A 115 23.97 -38.19 0.89
N THR A 116 22.68 -38.47 1.07
CA THR A 116 21.60 -37.82 0.33
C THR A 116 21.51 -36.31 0.61
N LEU A 117 21.72 -35.88 1.86
CA LEU A 117 21.80 -34.47 2.23
C LEU A 117 23.02 -33.78 1.61
N GLN A 118 24.16 -34.48 1.53
CA GLN A 118 25.38 -33.96 0.89
C GLN A 118 25.19 -33.79 -0.62
N ASP A 119 24.53 -34.74 -1.28
CA ASP A 119 24.14 -34.62 -2.68
C ASP A 119 23.17 -33.45 -2.90
N LYS A 120 22.20 -33.27 -1.99
CA LYS A 120 21.29 -32.12 -2.01
C LYS A 120 22.05 -30.78 -1.96
N LEU A 121 23.13 -30.67 -1.15
CA LEU A 121 23.94 -29.44 -1.08
C LEU A 121 24.58 -29.07 -2.43
N ILE A 122 24.95 -30.05 -3.25
CA ILE A 122 25.52 -29.81 -4.59
C ILE A 122 24.48 -29.12 -5.47
N ASP A 123 23.26 -29.64 -5.48
CA ASP A 123 22.14 -29.09 -6.24
C ASP A 123 21.72 -27.70 -5.73
N VAL A 124 21.67 -27.51 -4.41
CA VAL A 124 21.41 -26.20 -3.80
C VAL A 124 22.47 -25.17 -4.23
N GLY A 125 23.74 -25.56 -4.28
CA GLY A 125 24.83 -24.71 -4.79
C GLY A 125 24.69 -24.35 -6.28
N GLY A 126 23.87 -25.08 -7.03
CA GLY A 126 23.56 -24.81 -8.44
C GLY A 126 22.51 -23.72 -8.66
N ILE A 127 21.76 -23.30 -7.64
CA ILE A 127 20.73 -22.25 -7.74
C ILE A 127 21.40 -20.89 -7.95
N LYS A 128 21.06 -20.16 -9.02
CA LYS A 128 21.64 -18.84 -9.33
C LYS A 128 20.64 -17.69 -9.27
N ASP A 129 19.42 -17.92 -9.72
CA ASP A 129 18.43 -16.85 -9.91
C ASP A 129 17.41 -16.75 -8.76
N ASN A 130 17.63 -17.49 -7.67
CA ASN A 130 16.77 -17.45 -6.50
C ASN A 130 17.59 -17.62 -5.21
N ARG A 131 18.27 -16.53 -4.81
CA ARG A 131 19.11 -16.50 -3.61
C ARG A 131 18.35 -16.87 -2.34
N ALA A 132 17.09 -16.43 -2.20
CA ALA A 132 16.28 -16.76 -1.04
C ALA A 132 16.02 -18.26 -0.90
N LEU A 133 15.63 -18.91 -2.00
CA LEU A 133 15.48 -20.37 -2.03
C LEU A 133 16.81 -21.07 -1.73
N GLN A 134 17.91 -20.58 -2.29
CA GLN A 134 19.24 -21.14 -2.04
C GLN A 134 19.65 -21.04 -0.56
N ASP A 135 19.57 -19.86 0.03
CA ASP A 135 19.93 -19.62 1.43
C ASP A 135 19.00 -20.42 2.38
N GLN A 136 17.71 -20.50 2.10
CA GLN A 136 16.79 -21.34 2.87
C GLN A 136 17.15 -22.83 2.76
N ALA A 137 17.36 -23.34 1.54
CA ALA A 137 17.69 -24.75 1.32
C ALA A 137 19.07 -25.13 1.92
N PHE A 138 20.07 -24.24 1.86
CA PHE A 138 21.33 -24.43 2.58
C PHE A 138 21.11 -24.47 4.10
N GLY A 139 20.33 -23.53 4.63
CA GLY A 139 19.97 -23.48 6.04
C GLY A 139 19.35 -24.79 6.54
N ASP A 140 18.30 -25.26 5.86
CA ASP A 140 17.56 -26.48 6.17
C ASP A 140 18.44 -27.73 6.08
N THR A 141 19.24 -27.82 5.01
CA THR A 141 20.07 -29.00 4.74
C THR A 141 21.23 -29.11 5.73
N TYR A 142 21.91 -27.99 6.03
CA TYR A 142 22.95 -27.97 7.05
C TYR A 142 22.40 -28.24 8.44
N TYR A 143 21.20 -27.74 8.77
CA TYR A 143 20.57 -28.07 10.05
C TYR A 143 20.35 -29.59 10.21
N ARG A 144 19.79 -30.25 9.21
CA ARG A 144 19.56 -31.71 9.24
C ARG A 144 20.88 -32.49 9.36
N LEU A 145 21.93 -32.05 8.66
CA LEU A 145 23.27 -32.64 8.83
C LEU A 145 23.79 -32.45 10.27
N ALA A 146 23.64 -31.25 10.84
CA ALA A 146 24.06 -30.96 12.20
C ALA A 146 23.39 -31.91 13.21
N TYR A 147 22.07 -32.06 13.11
CA TYR A 147 21.28 -32.94 13.96
C TYR A 147 21.76 -34.40 13.85
N LEU A 148 21.96 -34.92 12.63
CA LEU A 148 22.40 -36.32 12.44
C LEU A 148 23.82 -36.57 12.93
N HIS A 149 24.73 -35.59 12.81
CA HIS A 149 26.07 -35.70 13.38
C HIS A 149 26.05 -35.62 14.92
N GLN A 150 25.17 -34.80 15.51
CA GLN A 150 24.98 -34.75 16.95
C GLN A 150 24.46 -36.09 17.50
N GLU A 151 23.46 -36.70 16.85
CA GLU A 151 22.93 -38.02 17.23
C GLU A 151 23.99 -39.14 17.15
N LYS A 152 24.99 -38.98 16.28
CA LYS A 152 26.15 -39.88 16.19
C LYS A 152 27.22 -39.63 17.26
N GLY A 153 27.10 -38.56 18.04
CA GLY A 153 28.11 -38.10 19.00
C GLY A 153 29.28 -37.35 18.36
N ASP A 154 29.16 -36.92 17.10
CA ASP A 154 30.17 -36.10 16.41
C ASP A 154 29.87 -34.61 16.61
N GLU A 155 30.06 -34.15 17.85
CA GLU A 155 29.71 -32.79 18.29
C GLU A 155 30.49 -31.69 17.52
N THR A 156 31.70 -31.99 17.05
CA THR A 156 32.51 -30.99 16.32
C THR A 156 31.91 -30.69 14.95
N GLU A 157 31.59 -31.74 14.20
CA GLU A 157 30.97 -31.60 12.88
C GLU A 157 29.54 -31.07 13.00
N ALA A 158 28.80 -31.50 14.03
CA ALA A 158 27.46 -30.97 14.33
C ALA A 158 27.48 -29.44 14.52
N VAL A 159 28.40 -28.93 15.34
CA VAL A 159 28.54 -27.49 15.56
C VAL A 159 28.90 -26.75 14.26
N ASP A 160 29.83 -27.26 13.47
CA ASP A 160 30.20 -26.62 12.19
C ASP A 160 28.97 -26.51 11.26
N TYR A 161 28.16 -27.56 11.17
CA TYR A 161 26.91 -27.52 10.41
C TYR A 161 25.85 -26.59 11.01
N TYR A 162 25.70 -26.52 12.34
CA TYR A 162 24.80 -25.55 13.00
C TYR A 162 25.16 -24.10 12.66
N LEU A 163 26.47 -23.78 12.60
CA LEU A 163 26.96 -22.45 12.26
C LEU A 163 26.84 -22.15 10.76
N LYS A 164 27.13 -23.13 9.89
CA LYS A 164 26.87 -23.02 8.44
C LYS A 164 25.39 -22.76 8.17
N SER A 165 24.50 -23.49 8.85
CA SER A 165 23.05 -23.25 8.81
C SER A 165 22.72 -21.81 9.24
N PHE A 166 23.33 -21.30 10.32
CA PHE A 166 23.14 -19.90 10.77
C PHE A 166 23.44 -18.88 9.69
N LYS A 167 24.57 -19.07 9.02
CA LYS A 167 25.04 -18.12 8.01
C LYS A 167 24.06 -17.96 6.86
N HIS A 168 23.33 -19.02 6.50
CA HIS A 168 22.38 -19.01 5.40
C HIS A 168 20.94 -18.69 5.84
N ALA A 169 20.47 -19.27 6.95
CA ALA A 169 19.12 -19.05 7.48
C ALA A 169 19.15 -18.73 9.00
N PRO A 170 19.45 -17.48 9.38
CA PRO A 170 19.67 -17.13 10.80
C PRO A 170 18.43 -17.28 11.69
N LYS A 171 17.23 -17.26 11.12
CA LYS A 171 15.95 -17.24 11.87
C LYS A 171 15.31 -18.60 12.10
N MET A 172 16.03 -19.68 11.81
CA MET A 172 15.54 -21.04 12.05
C MET A 172 15.51 -21.37 13.55
N THR A 173 14.33 -21.31 14.16
CA THR A 173 14.11 -21.45 15.61
C THR A 173 14.61 -22.78 16.19
N PRO A 174 14.24 -23.97 15.67
CA PRO A 174 14.67 -25.25 16.29
C PRO A 174 16.19 -25.39 16.31
N ARG A 175 16.82 -25.02 15.20
CA ARG A 175 18.27 -25.04 15.02
C ARG A 175 19.00 -24.05 15.95
N ASN A 176 18.46 -22.85 16.12
CA ASN A 176 19.00 -21.86 17.05
C ASN A 176 18.94 -22.34 18.50
N TYR A 177 17.87 -23.05 18.89
CA TYR A 177 17.75 -23.67 20.21
C TYR A 177 18.76 -24.81 20.39
N GLU A 178 18.72 -25.83 19.53
CA GLU A 178 19.52 -27.05 19.68
C GLU A 178 21.02 -26.76 19.57
N GLY A 179 21.44 -26.06 18.50
CA GLY A 179 22.83 -25.70 18.30
C GLY A 179 23.33 -24.72 19.36
N GLY A 180 22.50 -23.77 19.77
CA GLY A 180 22.82 -22.81 20.84
C GLY A 180 23.01 -23.49 22.19
N LEU A 181 22.15 -24.46 22.52
CA LEU A 181 22.27 -25.28 23.73
C LEU A 181 23.55 -26.12 23.68
N LEU A 182 23.82 -26.82 22.58
CA LEU A 182 25.06 -27.60 22.38
C LEU A 182 26.30 -26.73 22.60
N LEU A 183 26.34 -25.54 21.99
CA LEU A 183 27.43 -24.57 22.15
C LEU A 183 27.60 -24.10 23.60
N LEU A 184 26.51 -23.92 24.36
CA LEU A 184 26.59 -23.63 25.81
C LEU A 184 27.21 -24.80 26.59
N GLU A 185 26.89 -26.05 26.24
CA GLU A 185 27.45 -27.23 26.93
C GLU A 185 28.95 -27.35 26.67
N LEU A 186 29.38 -27.00 25.46
CA LEU A 186 30.77 -26.97 25.03
C LEU A 186 31.52 -25.69 25.46
N GLU A 187 30.85 -24.80 26.20
CA GLU A 187 31.40 -23.53 26.69
C GLU A 187 31.92 -22.59 25.57
N ARG A 188 31.35 -22.71 24.37
CA ARG A 188 31.58 -21.82 23.21
C ARG A 188 30.62 -20.62 23.28
N PHE A 189 30.82 -19.78 24.29
CA PHE A 189 29.83 -18.77 24.70
C PHE A 189 29.48 -17.72 23.64
N ASP A 190 30.44 -17.21 22.86
CA ASP A 190 30.17 -16.17 21.87
C ASP A 190 29.27 -16.68 20.72
N GLU A 191 29.45 -17.93 20.32
CA GLU A 191 28.63 -18.57 19.29
C GLU A 191 27.27 -19.02 19.85
N ALA A 192 27.25 -19.49 21.11
CA ALA A 192 26.01 -19.78 21.81
C ALA A 192 25.13 -18.54 21.90
N GLU A 193 25.72 -17.38 22.23
CA GLU A 193 25.02 -16.10 22.26
C GLU A 193 24.39 -15.78 20.90
N GLN A 194 25.12 -15.98 19.81
CA GLN A 194 24.65 -15.68 18.45
C GLN A 194 23.37 -16.46 18.11
N LEU A 195 23.34 -17.77 18.37
CA LEU A 195 22.20 -18.62 18.07
C LEU A 195 21.05 -18.37 19.06
N LEU A 196 21.34 -18.37 20.37
CA LEU A 196 20.31 -18.27 21.41
C LEU A 196 19.62 -16.91 21.43
N SER A 197 20.33 -15.82 21.13
CA SER A 197 19.69 -14.49 21.03
C SER A 197 18.66 -14.47 19.91
N LYS A 198 18.95 -15.13 18.77
CA LYS A 198 17.99 -15.25 17.65
C LYS A 198 16.83 -16.19 17.92
N HIS A 199 17.03 -17.22 18.75
CA HIS A 199 15.91 -17.99 19.28
C HIS A 199 15.03 -17.12 20.21
N PHE A 200 15.66 -16.39 21.13
CA PHE A 200 15.00 -15.56 22.13
C PHE A 200 14.12 -14.47 21.51
N ASP A 201 14.51 -13.90 20.36
CA ASP A 201 13.75 -12.86 19.65
C ASP A 201 12.30 -13.27 19.30
N SER A 202 12.00 -14.57 19.16
CA SER A 202 10.68 -15.08 18.75
C SER A 202 10.07 -16.11 19.69
N ALA A 203 10.77 -16.49 20.76
CA ALA A 203 10.38 -17.59 21.63
C ALA A 203 9.65 -17.10 22.88
N GLU A 204 8.63 -17.84 23.29
CA GLU A 204 7.97 -17.62 24.57
C GLU A 204 8.91 -17.99 25.73
N PRO A 205 8.77 -17.38 26.93
CA PRO A 205 9.66 -17.66 28.05
C PRO A 205 9.79 -19.16 28.41
N ILE A 206 8.74 -19.96 28.20
CA ILE A 206 8.78 -21.40 28.46
C ILE A 206 9.71 -22.16 27.52
N GLU A 207 9.80 -21.74 26.27
CA GLU A 207 10.68 -22.33 25.25
C GLU A 207 12.15 -21.97 25.52
N CYS A 208 12.37 -20.88 26.26
CA CYS A 208 13.70 -20.42 26.66
C CYS A 208 14.24 -21.10 27.93
N LYS A 209 13.39 -21.81 28.68
CA LYS A 209 13.71 -22.34 30.01
C LYS A 209 14.98 -23.20 30.02
N GLY A 210 15.12 -24.12 29.08
CA GLY A 210 16.21 -25.11 29.06
C GLY A 210 17.60 -24.48 29.06
N TYR A 211 17.86 -23.52 28.16
CA TYR A 211 19.14 -22.84 28.13
C TYR A 211 19.25 -21.74 29.21
N ALA A 212 18.15 -21.14 29.65
CA ALA A 212 18.16 -20.16 30.73
C ALA A 212 18.62 -20.76 32.08
N GLU A 213 18.16 -21.98 32.42
CA GLU A 213 18.62 -22.71 33.60
C GLU A 213 20.13 -23.00 33.53
N LYS A 214 20.60 -23.39 32.34
CA LYS A 214 22.03 -23.65 32.12
C LYS A 214 22.87 -22.39 32.24
N ILE A 215 22.39 -21.27 31.70
CA ILE A 215 23.02 -19.95 31.84
C ILE A 215 23.11 -19.55 33.31
N GLU A 216 22.04 -19.76 34.10
CA GLU A 216 22.05 -19.48 35.54
C GLU A 216 23.15 -20.27 36.26
N VAL A 217 23.26 -21.57 35.99
CA VAL A 217 24.29 -22.44 36.60
C VAL A 217 25.69 -21.96 36.22
N LEU A 218 25.93 -21.64 34.95
CA LEU A 218 27.22 -21.15 34.46
C LEU A 218 27.58 -19.77 35.02
N PHE A 219 26.60 -18.87 35.13
CA PHE A 219 26.76 -17.54 35.73
C PHE A 219 27.13 -17.65 37.22
N ASN A 220 26.39 -18.45 38.00
CA ASN A 220 26.66 -18.65 39.42
C ASN A 220 28.01 -19.33 39.71
N ARG A 221 28.56 -20.06 38.74
CA ARG A 221 29.93 -20.61 38.78
C ARG A 221 31.01 -19.62 38.34
N GLY A 222 30.62 -18.40 37.94
CA GLY A 222 31.53 -17.36 37.48
C GLY A 222 32.07 -17.56 36.06
N LYS A 223 31.50 -18.50 35.27
CA LYS A 223 31.97 -18.76 33.89
C LYS A 223 31.51 -17.71 32.89
N LEU A 224 30.43 -17.00 33.17
CA LEU A 224 29.84 -15.99 32.27
C LEU A 224 30.20 -14.55 32.62
N ASN A 225 31.21 -14.30 33.46
CA ASN A 225 31.57 -12.96 33.93
C ASN A 225 31.87 -11.95 32.81
N LYS A 226 32.21 -12.42 31.61
CA LYS A 226 32.46 -11.59 30.41
C LYS A 226 31.37 -11.71 29.34
N HIS A 227 30.38 -12.58 29.51
CA HIS A 227 29.35 -12.91 28.52
C HIS A 227 27.96 -12.49 29.03
N TRP A 228 27.81 -11.19 29.31
CA TRP A 228 26.57 -10.64 29.89
C TRP A 228 25.36 -10.72 28.97
N ASN A 229 25.56 -10.82 27.65
CA ASN A 229 24.47 -11.06 26.70
C ASN A 229 23.75 -12.38 27.01
N LEU A 230 24.47 -13.46 27.30
CA LEU A 230 23.85 -14.71 27.74
C LEU A 230 23.06 -14.53 29.03
N PHE A 231 23.62 -13.81 30.01
CA PHE A 231 22.89 -13.50 31.25
C PHE A 231 21.61 -12.68 31.00
N SER A 232 21.62 -11.83 29.97
CA SER A 232 20.45 -11.04 29.55
C SER A 232 19.34 -11.87 28.89
N LEU A 233 19.61 -13.12 28.49
CA LEU A 233 18.58 -14.08 28.05
C LEU A 233 17.93 -14.81 29.25
N PHE A 234 18.73 -15.12 30.27
CA PHE A 234 18.25 -15.76 31.50
C PHE A 234 17.32 -14.85 32.32
N TYR A 235 17.78 -13.62 32.61
CA TYR A 235 17.10 -12.75 33.56
C TYR A 235 15.63 -12.47 33.21
N PRO A 236 15.26 -12.03 31.99
CA PRO A 236 13.86 -11.79 31.64
C PRO A 236 13.02 -13.08 31.69
N THR A 237 13.59 -14.22 31.29
CA THR A 237 12.91 -15.52 31.37
C THR A 237 12.55 -15.85 32.81
N ALA A 238 13.52 -15.80 33.73
CA ALA A 238 13.29 -16.08 35.15
C ALA A 238 12.48 -14.99 35.87
N PHE A 239 12.47 -13.75 35.35
CA PHE A 239 11.63 -12.67 35.86
C PHE A 239 10.13 -12.92 35.60
N GLU A 240 9.80 -13.46 34.43
CA GLU A 240 8.42 -13.80 34.06
C GLU A 240 7.94 -15.10 34.72
N MET A 241 8.80 -16.11 34.84
CA MET A 241 8.45 -17.41 35.42
C MET A 241 9.35 -17.84 36.59
N PRO A 242 9.42 -17.08 37.69
CA PRO A 242 10.38 -17.30 38.78
C PRO A 242 10.24 -18.68 39.46
N THR A 243 9.03 -19.22 39.54
CA THR A 243 8.76 -20.53 40.17
C THR A 243 9.39 -21.69 39.42
N GLU A 244 9.50 -21.58 38.09
CA GLU A 244 10.13 -22.61 37.25
C GLU A 244 11.64 -22.72 37.51
N PHE A 245 12.25 -21.66 38.07
CA PHE A 245 13.67 -21.60 38.45
C PHE A 245 13.87 -21.80 39.96
N GLY A 246 12.84 -22.25 40.69
CA GLY A 246 12.91 -22.54 42.12
C GLY A 246 12.82 -21.32 43.04
N TYR A 247 12.43 -20.14 42.53
CA TYR A 247 12.12 -18.97 43.36
C TYR A 247 10.65 -18.98 43.79
N LYS A 248 10.36 -18.52 45.01
CA LYS A 248 8.97 -18.45 45.52
C LYS A 248 8.12 -17.45 44.75
N ASN A 249 8.73 -16.34 44.32
CA ASN A 249 8.07 -15.28 43.59
C ASN A 249 9.10 -14.35 42.92
N ARG A 250 8.60 -13.40 42.13
CA ARG A 250 9.40 -12.39 41.43
C ARG A 250 10.26 -11.54 42.37
N GLN A 251 9.78 -11.22 43.57
CA GLN A 251 10.50 -10.38 44.52
C GLN A 251 11.76 -11.07 45.05
N GLU A 252 11.68 -12.38 45.33
CA GLU A 252 12.85 -13.17 45.75
C GLU A 252 13.90 -13.24 44.63
N PHE A 253 13.47 -13.48 43.39
CA PHE A 253 14.34 -13.48 42.22
C PHE A 253 15.05 -12.12 42.02
N VAL A 254 14.28 -11.02 42.01
CA VAL A 254 14.82 -9.67 41.84
C VAL A 254 15.78 -9.33 42.98
N ALA A 255 15.45 -9.67 44.23
CA ALA A 255 16.32 -9.42 45.37
C ALA A 255 17.69 -10.13 45.24
N LYS A 256 17.71 -11.33 44.64
CA LYS A 256 18.94 -12.08 44.41
C LYS A 256 19.83 -11.44 43.34
N TYR A 257 19.26 -11.03 42.20
CA TYR A 257 20.07 -10.64 41.02
C TYR A 257 20.18 -9.14 40.78
N LEU A 258 19.27 -8.29 41.28
CA LEU A 258 19.34 -6.85 41.06
C LEU A 258 20.62 -6.24 41.65
N SER A 259 21.02 -6.66 42.86
CA SER A 259 22.25 -6.19 43.48
C SER A 259 23.50 -6.57 42.67
N VAL A 260 23.47 -7.71 41.99
CA VAL A 260 24.54 -8.17 41.10
C VAL A 260 24.63 -7.26 39.87
N ILE A 261 23.50 -6.91 39.26
CA ILE A 261 23.43 -6.01 38.10
C ILE A 261 23.92 -4.60 38.46
N ILE A 262 23.46 -4.05 39.59
CA ILE A 262 23.91 -2.72 40.07
C ILE A 262 25.41 -2.70 40.33
N ASN A 263 25.93 -3.72 41.01
CA ASN A 263 27.37 -3.82 41.29
C ASN A 263 28.21 -3.96 40.00
N GLU A 264 27.67 -4.56 38.94
CA GLU A 264 28.33 -4.58 37.63
C GLU A 264 28.36 -3.20 36.98
N THR A 265 27.24 -2.46 36.97
CA THR A 265 27.22 -1.11 36.38
C THR A 265 28.15 -0.14 37.11
N GLU A 266 28.36 -0.34 38.43
CA GLU A 266 29.32 0.42 39.23
C GLU A 266 30.78 0.02 38.95
N LYS A 267 31.08 -1.29 38.87
CA LYS A 267 32.45 -1.79 38.66
C LYS A 267 32.93 -1.69 37.22
N ASN A 268 32.00 -1.84 36.28
CA ASN A 268 32.24 -1.88 34.85
C ASN A 268 31.19 -1.00 34.14
N PRO A 269 31.34 0.34 34.24
CA PRO A 269 30.36 1.27 33.68
C PRO A 269 30.28 1.22 32.15
N THR A 270 31.22 0.55 31.47
CA THR A 270 31.18 0.28 30.02
C THR A 270 30.34 -0.95 29.64
N ASN A 271 29.82 -1.70 30.62
CA ASN A 271 28.93 -2.83 30.34
C ASN A 271 27.53 -2.35 29.96
N ALA A 272 27.33 -2.11 28.66
CA ALA A 272 26.07 -1.69 28.07
C ALA A 272 24.90 -2.61 28.47
N ILE A 273 25.13 -3.93 28.49
CA ILE A 273 24.07 -4.92 28.74
C ILE A 273 23.56 -4.81 30.17
N ALA A 274 24.45 -4.63 31.15
CA ALA A 274 24.04 -4.42 32.54
C ALA A 274 23.17 -3.15 32.69
N TRP A 275 23.50 -2.06 31.99
CA TRP A 275 22.66 -0.84 31.98
C TRP A 275 21.27 -1.09 31.37
N ARG A 276 21.19 -1.82 30.25
CA ARG A 276 19.92 -2.19 29.63
C ARG A 276 19.07 -3.07 30.57
N MET A 277 19.67 -4.08 31.20
CA MET A 277 18.99 -4.95 32.17
C MET A 277 18.47 -4.14 33.37
N LEU A 278 19.29 -3.21 33.87
CA LEU A 278 18.91 -2.34 34.98
C LEU A 278 17.73 -1.43 34.61
N SER A 279 17.74 -0.87 33.39
CA SER A 279 16.60 -0.11 32.85
C SER A 279 15.33 -0.95 32.82
N ASN A 280 15.38 -2.14 32.20
CA ASN A 280 14.23 -3.03 32.08
C ASN A 280 13.67 -3.38 33.46
N ASN A 281 14.52 -3.65 34.46
CA ASN A 281 14.06 -3.93 35.81
C ASN A 281 13.35 -2.72 36.44
N TYR A 282 13.92 -1.51 36.33
CA TYR A 282 13.25 -0.31 36.84
C TYR A 282 11.91 -0.03 36.17
N TYR A 283 11.83 -0.27 34.86
CA TYR A 283 10.59 -0.09 34.12
C TYR A 283 9.53 -1.12 34.52
N PHE A 284 9.85 -2.41 34.47
CA PHE A 284 8.86 -3.47 34.65
C PHE A 284 8.55 -3.81 36.10
N ASN A 285 9.55 -3.84 36.97
CA ASN A 285 9.39 -4.19 38.39
C ASN A 285 9.00 -2.96 39.22
N ASP A 286 9.80 -1.91 39.14
CA ASP A 286 9.62 -0.72 39.99
C ASP A 286 8.57 0.26 39.43
N LYS A 287 8.10 0.03 38.20
CA LYS A 287 7.17 0.91 37.46
C LYS A 287 7.67 2.35 37.40
N ASN A 288 8.98 2.51 37.18
CA ASN A 288 9.64 3.80 37.18
C ASN A 288 10.23 4.12 35.80
N ALA A 289 9.40 4.73 34.94
CA ALA A 289 9.79 5.13 33.59
C ALA A 289 10.99 6.07 33.57
N LYS A 290 11.08 7.01 34.51
CA LYS A 290 12.20 7.98 34.58
C LYS A 290 13.53 7.27 34.82
N LYS A 291 13.62 6.39 35.82
CA LYS A 291 14.83 5.60 36.06
C LYS A 291 15.14 4.67 34.90
N GLY A 292 14.12 4.05 34.29
CA GLY A 292 14.29 3.26 33.07
C GLY A 292 14.98 4.07 31.96
N PHE A 293 14.41 5.23 31.62
CA PHE A 293 14.92 6.13 30.60
C PHE A 293 16.35 6.63 30.88
N ASP A 294 16.66 7.01 32.12
CA ASP A 294 17.99 7.47 32.51
C ASP A 294 19.05 6.36 32.32
N ASN A 295 18.71 5.10 32.61
CA ASN A 295 19.60 3.95 32.39
C ASN A 295 19.70 3.55 30.91
N LEU A 296 18.62 3.70 30.14
CA LEU A 296 18.70 3.57 28.67
C LEU A 296 19.65 4.61 28.09
N THR A 297 19.58 5.86 28.55
CA THR A 297 20.50 6.91 28.12
C THR A 297 21.96 6.50 28.34
N LYS A 298 22.28 5.89 29.50
CA LYS A 298 23.62 5.33 29.77
C LYS A 298 23.99 4.19 28.82
N TYR A 299 23.04 3.29 28.53
CA TYR A 299 23.21 2.25 27.53
C TYR A 299 23.54 2.85 26.14
N TYR A 300 22.79 3.87 25.69
CA TYR A 300 23.02 4.53 24.41
C TYR A 300 24.39 5.22 24.32
N GLU A 301 24.79 5.93 25.38
CA GLU A 301 26.08 6.63 25.46
C GLU A 301 27.27 5.69 25.16
N ILE A 302 27.11 4.39 25.46
CA ILE A 302 28.14 3.36 25.25
C ILE A 302 28.06 2.77 23.85
N ILE A 303 26.88 2.30 23.41
CA ILE A 303 26.74 1.53 22.17
C ILE A 303 26.60 2.41 20.93
N GLN A 304 26.05 3.61 21.08
CA GLN A 304 25.75 4.60 20.03
C GLN A 304 24.87 4.11 18.86
N GLU A 305 24.38 2.86 18.90
CA GLU A 305 23.54 2.23 17.89
C GLU A 305 22.62 1.20 18.56
N VAL A 306 21.30 1.30 18.32
CA VAL A 306 20.31 0.36 18.88
C VAL A 306 19.92 -0.63 17.78
N LYS A 307 20.40 -1.89 17.91
CA LYS A 307 20.31 -2.91 16.84
C LYS A 307 19.12 -3.86 16.97
N ASP A 308 18.32 -3.71 18.01
CA ASP A 308 17.30 -4.67 18.39
C ASP A 308 16.01 -4.00 18.89
N LEU A 309 15.06 -4.83 19.35
CA LEU A 309 13.80 -4.38 19.92
C LEU A 309 13.96 -3.54 21.21
N ALA A 310 15.18 -3.30 21.72
CA ALA A 310 15.39 -2.35 22.81
C ALA A 310 14.91 -0.94 22.47
N ILE A 311 14.83 -0.59 21.19
CA ILE A 311 14.28 0.69 20.77
C ILE A 311 12.83 0.87 21.23
N GLU A 312 12.03 -0.18 21.29
CA GLU A 312 10.66 -0.12 21.80
C GLU A 312 10.63 0.37 23.25
N ARG A 313 11.59 -0.07 24.08
CA ARG A 313 11.71 0.40 25.47
C ARG A 313 12.01 1.89 25.56
N TYR A 314 12.76 2.47 24.61
CA TYR A 314 12.95 3.93 24.56
C TYR A 314 11.63 4.63 24.33
N TYR A 315 10.84 4.15 23.38
CA TYR A 315 9.55 4.76 23.09
C TYR A 315 8.53 4.56 24.22
N ASP A 316 8.45 3.37 24.82
CA ASP A 316 7.58 3.11 25.97
C ASP A 316 7.88 4.09 27.11
N THR A 317 9.17 4.23 27.46
CA THR A 317 9.59 5.14 28.52
C THR A 317 9.43 6.61 28.14
N ALA A 318 9.62 6.97 26.86
CA ALA A 318 9.41 8.32 26.38
C ALA A 318 7.93 8.72 26.38
N GLU A 319 7.04 7.80 25.98
CA GLU A 319 5.59 8.01 26.02
C GLU A 319 5.11 8.26 27.45
N ASP A 320 5.51 7.40 28.40
CA ASP A 320 5.20 7.57 29.84
C ASP A 320 5.71 8.90 30.42
N LEU A 321 6.78 9.46 29.84
CA LEU A 321 7.42 10.70 30.29
C LEU A 321 7.05 11.91 29.43
N ASN A 322 6.22 11.73 28.39
CA ASN A 322 5.91 12.75 27.38
C ASN A 322 7.17 13.40 26.77
N ILE A 323 8.15 12.57 26.40
CA ILE A 323 9.41 12.97 25.76
C ILE A 323 9.30 12.78 24.25
N ASP A 324 9.65 13.82 23.49
CA ASP A 324 9.73 13.74 22.03
C ASP A 324 11.07 13.13 21.57
N LEU A 325 11.03 11.84 21.19
CA LEU A 325 12.20 11.10 20.71
C LEU A 325 12.67 11.51 19.31
N ARG A 326 11.92 12.33 18.55
CA ARG A 326 12.36 12.81 17.23
C ARG A 326 13.61 13.68 17.34
N THR A 327 13.91 14.18 18.53
CA THR A 327 15.15 14.93 18.82
C THR A 327 16.39 14.04 18.87
N ILE A 328 16.23 12.72 18.93
CA ILE A 328 17.31 11.74 19.02
C ILE A 328 17.30 10.88 17.75
N ASP A 329 18.33 11.03 16.92
CA ASP A 329 18.49 10.20 15.73
C ASP A 329 19.21 8.89 16.09
N PHE A 330 18.44 7.87 16.49
CA PHE A 330 18.97 6.52 16.68
C PHE A 330 19.40 5.94 15.33
N PRO A 331 20.67 5.52 15.16
CA PRO A 331 21.08 4.78 13.98
C PRO A 331 20.30 3.47 13.88
N ILE A 332 19.76 3.18 12.70
CA ILE A 332 18.93 2.00 12.45
C ILE A 332 19.82 0.91 11.86
N TYR A 333 19.87 -0.24 12.54
CA TYR A 333 20.53 -1.43 12.02
C TYR A 333 19.67 -2.10 10.93
N PRO A 334 20.26 -2.56 9.81
CA PRO A 334 19.51 -3.07 8.65
C PRO A 334 19.02 -4.53 8.84
N ASP A 335 18.34 -4.82 9.95
CA ASP A 335 17.52 -6.04 10.12
C ASP A 335 16.07 -5.72 9.72
N GLY A 336 15.65 -6.29 8.60
CA GLY A 336 14.36 -6.00 7.98
C GLY A 336 13.17 -6.42 8.83
N ALA A 337 13.26 -7.49 9.62
CA ALA A 337 12.13 -7.91 10.47
C ALA A 337 11.99 -7.02 11.72
N ILE A 338 13.11 -6.58 12.29
CA ILE A 338 13.06 -5.62 13.40
C ILE A 338 12.45 -4.30 12.92
N CYS A 339 12.87 -3.84 11.73
CA CYS A 339 12.27 -2.67 11.09
C CYS A 339 10.77 -2.86 10.80
N TYR A 340 10.36 -4.06 10.35
CA TYR A 340 8.96 -4.41 10.11
C TYR A 340 8.12 -4.35 11.39
N ASN A 341 8.62 -4.93 12.49
CA ASN A 341 7.91 -4.92 13.77
C ASN A 341 7.68 -3.48 14.25
N ILE A 342 8.73 -2.66 14.27
CA ILE A 342 8.65 -1.26 14.69
C ILE A 342 7.69 -0.48 13.78
N LEU A 343 7.83 -0.61 12.45
CA LEU A 343 6.91 -0.02 11.47
C LEU A 343 5.45 -0.34 11.83
N THR A 344 5.15 -1.60 12.11
CA THR A 344 3.79 -2.08 12.36
C THR A 344 3.24 -1.53 13.68
N THR A 345 4.02 -1.59 14.77
CA THR A 345 3.63 -1.02 16.06
C THR A 345 3.31 0.47 15.97
N TYR A 346 4.12 1.24 15.25
CA TYR A 346 3.88 2.69 15.09
C TYR A 346 2.76 3.02 14.12
N LEU A 347 2.53 2.18 13.11
CA LEU A 347 1.35 2.29 12.26
C LEU A 347 0.07 2.12 13.09
N GLU A 348 0.02 1.10 13.96
CA GLU A 348 -1.11 0.83 14.87
C GLU A 348 -1.34 1.98 15.85
N LYS A 349 -0.29 2.44 16.54
CA LYS A 349 -0.37 3.62 17.43
C LYS A 349 -0.85 4.87 16.69
N GLY A 350 -0.40 5.06 15.45
CA GLY A 350 -0.85 6.16 14.58
C GLY A 350 -2.35 6.10 14.29
N ASN A 351 -2.86 4.91 13.95
CA ASN A 351 -4.28 4.68 13.71
C ASN A 351 -5.10 4.92 14.98
N GLU A 352 -4.67 4.40 16.13
CA GLU A 352 -5.36 4.65 17.40
C GLU A 352 -5.43 6.13 17.79
N ALA A 353 -4.35 6.87 17.55
CA ALA A 353 -4.31 8.31 17.80
C ALA A 353 -5.26 9.05 16.83
N GLN A 354 -5.30 8.65 15.55
CA GLN A 354 -6.23 9.19 14.57
C GLN A 354 -7.69 8.95 14.97
N ASP A 355 -8.04 7.75 15.44
CA ASP A 355 -9.39 7.40 15.90
C ASP A 355 -9.83 8.24 17.12
N LYS A 356 -8.87 8.64 17.96
CA LYS A 356 -9.07 9.54 19.10
C LYS A 356 -9.08 11.03 18.70
N ASN A 357 -8.97 11.36 17.40
CA ASN A 357 -8.78 12.70 16.86
C ASN A 357 -7.52 13.44 17.37
N ASP A 358 -6.50 12.69 17.82
CA ASP A 358 -5.18 13.24 18.18
C ASP A 358 -4.26 13.24 16.95
N HIS A 359 -4.50 14.22 16.08
CA HIS A 359 -3.77 14.37 14.81
C HIS A 359 -2.28 14.65 14.99
N PHE A 360 -1.86 15.24 16.11
CA PHE A 360 -0.45 15.53 16.37
C PHE A 360 0.32 14.25 16.65
N SER A 361 -0.18 13.42 17.57
CA SER A 361 0.43 12.12 17.89
C SER A 361 0.34 11.16 16.71
N ALA A 362 -0.79 11.16 15.98
CA ALA A 362 -0.94 10.33 14.78
C ALA A 362 0.16 10.61 13.75
N GLN A 363 0.38 11.89 13.41
CA GLN A 363 1.43 12.27 12.47
C GLN A 363 2.82 11.82 12.97
N MET A 364 3.14 12.05 14.25
CA MET A 364 4.43 11.66 14.84
C MET A 364 4.67 10.14 14.73
N TYR A 365 3.65 9.33 15.04
CA TYR A 365 3.75 7.88 14.94
C TYR A 365 3.92 7.42 13.49
N TYR A 366 3.17 7.99 12.53
CA TYR A 366 3.36 7.65 11.11
C TYR A 366 4.73 8.04 10.57
N GLU A 367 5.28 9.19 10.97
CA GLU A 367 6.64 9.61 10.58
C GLU A 367 7.70 8.64 11.14
N THR A 368 7.50 8.18 12.37
CA THR A 368 8.36 7.18 13.02
C THR A 368 8.29 5.85 12.26
N ALA A 369 7.08 5.37 11.99
CA ALA A 369 6.85 4.16 11.21
C ALA A 369 7.51 4.25 9.82
N LYS A 370 7.37 5.39 9.13
CA LYS A 370 7.96 5.63 7.80
C LYS A 370 9.48 5.51 7.84
N LYS A 371 10.13 6.09 8.86
CA LYS A 371 11.58 6.04 9.04
C LYS A 371 12.10 4.59 9.11
N TYR A 372 11.49 3.77 9.97
CA TYR A 372 11.88 2.37 10.12
C TYR A 372 11.49 1.52 8.90
N GLY A 373 10.31 1.76 8.33
CA GLY A 373 9.87 1.07 7.13
C GLY A 373 10.81 1.32 5.94
N LEU A 374 11.26 2.55 5.71
CA LEU A 374 12.24 2.85 4.65
C LEU A 374 13.58 2.15 4.88
N ALA A 375 14.09 2.15 6.13
CA ALA A 375 15.33 1.46 6.47
C ALA A 375 15.23 -0.06 6.23
N GLY A 376 14.13 -0.68 6.68
CA GLY A 376 13.86 -2.10 6.45
C GLY A 376 13.65 -2.44 4.98
N TYR A 377 12.93 -1.59 4.23
CA TYR A 377 12.77 -1.71 2.79
C TYR A 377 14.12 -1.74 2.09
N HIS A 378 15.02 -0.80 2.39
CA HIS A 378 16.35 -0.79 1.80
C HIS A 378 17.16 -2.03 2.17
N ALA A 379 17.07 -2.51 3.41
CA ALA A 379 17.77 -3.71 3.86
C ALA A 379 17.32 -4.98 3.10
N PHE A 380 16.00 -5.17 2.97
CA PHE A 380 15.43 -6.26 2.18
C PHE A 380 15.69 -6.11 0.68
N ASN A 381 15.46 -4.93 0.13
CA ASN A 381 15.67 -4.66 -1.29
C ASN A 381 17.13 -4.90 -1.71
N THR A 382 18.07 -4.54 -0.83
CA THR A 382 19.50 -4.82 -1.02
C THR A 382 19.74 -6.34 -1.08
N TYR A 383 19.10 -7.13 -0.20
CA TYR A 383 19.19 -8.59 -0.25
C TYR A 383 18.54 -9.23 -1.49
N PHE A 384 17.30 -8.85 -1.82
CA PHE A 384 16.52 -9.50 -2.89
C PHE A 384 16.90 -9.05 -4.30
N ASN A 385 17.30 -7.78 -4.46
CA ASN A 385 17.52 -7.17 -5.77
C ASN A 385 18.99 -6.80 -6.02
N SER A 386 19.92 -7.27 -5.17
CA SER A 386 21.36 -7.10 -5.37
C SER A 386 22.18 -8.27 -4.82
N ASP A 387 23.41 -8.39 -5.29
CA ASP A 387 24.37 -9.40 -4.79
C ASP A 387 24.96 -9.05 -3.42
N LYS A 388 24.56 -7.92 -2.82
CA LYS A 388 25.08 -7.39 -1.57
C LYS A 388 23.91 -7.36 -0.59
N GLY A 389 23.95 -8.10 0.51
CA GLY A 389 22.85 -8.10 1.47
C GLY A 389 23.02 -9.19 2.51
N LEU A 390 22.48 -8.97 3.71
CA LEU A 390 22.58 -9.89 4.83
C LEU A 390 21.51 -10.98 4.74
N SER A 391 21.88 -12.23 5.00
CA SER A 391 20.97 -13.38 5.01
C SER A 391 19.91 -13.32 6.11
N ILE A 392 20.05 -12.44 7.12
CA ILE A 392 19.00 -12.14 8.10
C ILE A 392 17.72 -11.58 7.43
N ASN A 393 17.85 -11.04 6.22
CA ASN A 393 16.78 -10.45 5.42
C ASN A 393 16.25 -11.42 4.34
N ASN A 394 16.50 -12.73 4.47
CA ASN A 394 16.10 -13.74 3.49
C ASN A 394 14.63 -14.21 3.59
N GLU A 395 13.74 -13.38 4.13
CA GLU A 395 12.33 -13.73 4.40
C GLU A 395 11.39 -13.04 3.39
N PRO A 396 10.93 -13.73 2.33
CA PRO A 396 10.10 -13.13 1.29
C PRO A 396 8.80 -12.56 1.83
N HIS A 397 8.15 -13.30 2.73
CA HIS A 397 6.86 -12.91 3.29
C HIS A 397 6.97 -11.67 4.18
N THR A 398 7.97 -11.60 5.06
CA THR A 398 8.23 -10.42 5.90
C THR A 398 8.53 -9.18 5.06
N PHE A 399 9.30 -9.31 3.98
CA PHE A 399 9.52 -8.19 3.06
C PHE A 399 8.21 -7.69 2.44
N ALA A 400 7.38 -8.61 1.97
CA ALA A 400 6.11 -8.25 1.35
C ALA A 400 5.14 -7.58 2.36
N MET A 401 5.08 -8.05 3.61
CA MET A 401 4.32 -7.41 4.69
C MET A 401 4.87 -6.01 5.03
N LEU A 402 6.20 -5.85 5.04
CA LEU A 402 6.83 -4.54 5.23
C LEU A 402 6.46 -3.58 4.11
N CYS A 403 6.51 -4.01 2.84
CA CYS A 403 6.08 -3.18 1.72
C CYS A 403 4.62 -2.72 1.86
N ASN A 404 3.73 -3.61 2.30
CA ASN A 404 2.33 -3.27 2.54
C ASN A 404 2.18 -2.17 3.59
N ASN A 405 2.76 -2.39 4.77
CA ASN A 405 2.62 -1.45 5.89
C ASN A 405 3.33 -0.12 5.59
N LEU A 406 4.47 -0.15 4.91
CA LEU A 406 5.18 1.06 4.49
C LEU A 406 4.36 1.89 3.48
N GLY A 407 3.71 1.23 2.50
CA GLY A 407 2.85 1.92 1.54
C GLY A 407 1.66 2.62 2.21
N ILE A 408 1.01 1.94 3.17
CA ILE A 408 -0.05 2.53 4.00
C ILE A 408 0.48 3.74 4.79
N VAL A 409 1.64 3.60 5.44
CA VAL A 409 2.22 4.69 6.23
C VAL A 409 2.57 5.90 5.37
N ILE A 410 3.17 5.70 4.18
CA ILE A 410 3.49 6.81 3.27
C ILE A 410 2.22 7.56 2.87
N LYS A 411 1.13 6.84 2.57
CA LYS A 411 -0.19 7.45 2.31
C LYS A 411 -0.64 8.34 3.47
N GLN A 412 -0.52 7.85 4.71
CA GLN A 412 -0.93 8.63 5.90
C GLN A 412 -0.05 9.86 6.10
N VAL A 413 1.28 9.72 6.06
CA VAL A 413 2.22 10.83 6.20
C VAL A 413 1.94 11.90 5.15
N SER A 414 1.73 11.50 3.89
CA SER A 414 1.42 12.41 2.79
C SER A 414 0.14 13.22 3.05
N TRP A 415 -0.92 12.59 3.57
CA TRP A 415 -2.16 13.29 3.91
C TRP A 415 -1.98 14.31 5.04
N TYR A 416 -1.16 14.00 6.05
CA TYR A 416 -0.88 14.93 7.14
C TYR A 416 -0.02 16.12 6.68
N GLN A 417 1.01 15.87 5.86
CA GLN A 417 1.98 16.87 5.45
C GLN A 417 1.52 17.73 4.25
N HIS A 418 0.82 17.13 3.28
CA HIS A 418 0.50 17.77 2.00
C HIS A 418 -0.99 17.95 1.73
N LYS A 419 -1.87 17.26 2.48
CA LYS A 419 -3.31 17.17 2.17
C LYS A 419 -3.60 16.71 0.73
N SER A 420 -2.66 15.95 0.16
CA SER A 420 -2.69 15.46 -1.21
C SER A 420 -1.95 14.13 -1.30
N TYR A 421 -2.29 13.34 -2.33
CA TYR A 421 -1.63 12.07 -2.68
C TYR A 421 -0.87 12.18 -4.01
N LEU A 422 -0.92 13.33 -4.68
CA LEU A 422 -0.26 13.59 -5.96
C LEU A 422 1.21 13.98 -5.75
N ASN A 423 2.03 13.03 -5.32
CA ASN A 423 3.46 13.24 -5.11
C ASN A 423 4.27 11.95 -5.33
N GLU A 424 5.59 12.12 -5.44
CA GLU A 424 6.52 11.03 -5.73
C GLU A 424 6.59 9.98 -4.62
N GLU A 425 6.33 10.34 -3.35
CA GLU A 425 6.32 9.36 -2.27
C GLU A 425 5.12 8.41 -2.41
N CYS A 426 3.94 8.92 -2.74
CA CYS A 426 2.77 8.09 -3.00
C CYS A 426 2.92 7.25 -4.27
N LYS A 427 3.67 7.70 -5.28
CA LYS A 427 4.05 6.84 -6.43
C LYS A 427 4.97 5.71 -6.00
N PHE A 428 6.00 6.02 -5.21
CA PHE A 428 6.85 5.02 -4.60
C PHE A 428 6.06 4.02 -3.75
N ALA A 429 5.07 4.47 -2.98
CA ALA A 429 4.17 3.60 -2.21
C ALA A 429 3.41 2.60 -3.10
N SER A 430 2.93 3.05 -4.26
CA SER A 430 2.30 2.18 -5.27
C SER A 430 3.28 1.13 -5.81
N ASP A 431 4.51 1.53 -6.14
CA ASP A 431 5.54 0.63 -6.67
C ASP A 431 5.94 -0.46 -5.67
N ILE A 432 6.12 -0.11 -4.39
CA ILE A 432 6.54 -1.09 -3.37
C ILE A 432 5.44 -2.09 -3.03
N HIS A 433 4.16 -1.71 -3.09
CA HIS A 433 3.05 -2.67 -2.96
C HIS A 433 3.14 -3.75 -4.03
N TRP A 434 3.40 -3.34 -5.28
CA TRP A 434 3.57 -4.27 -6.39
C TRP A 434 4.81 -5.14 -6.19
N GLN A 435 5.94 -4.55 -5.79
CA GLN A 435 7.16 -5.28 -5.51
C GLN A 435 6.99 -6.32 -4.39
N GLY A 436 6.31 -5.96 -3.30
CA GLY A 436 5.98 -6.88 -2.22
C GLY A 436 5.15 -8.06 -2.71
N TYR A 437 4.10 -7.78 -3.48
CA TYR A 437 3.26 -8.81 -4.10
C TYR A 437 4.06 -9.79 -4.97
N GLN A 438 5.00 -9.30 -5.78
CA GLN A 438 5.83 -10.16 -6.63
C GLN A 438 6.73 -11.11 -5.83
N VAL A 439 7.21 -10.68 -4.66
CA VAL A 439 8.09 -11.49 -3.81
C VAL A 439 7.30 -12.52 -3.00
N SER A 440 6.16 -12.12 -2.44
CA SER A 440 5.24 -13.01 -1.73
C SER A 440 3.79 -12.55 -1.96
N PRO A 441 3.02 -13.22 -2.82
CA PRO A 441 1.65 -12.82 -3.14
C PRO A 441 0.72 -12.87 -1.92
N PHE A 442 0.08 -11.75 -1.62
CA PHE A 442 -1.07 -11.68 -0.70
C PHE A 442 -1.98 -10.51 -1.05
N TRP A 443 -3.26 -10.62 -0.67
CA TRP A 443 -4.34 -9.75 -1.13
C TRP A 443 -4.15 -8.28 -0.75
N GLU A 444 -3.69 -8.02 0.47
CA GLU A 444 -3.61 -6.68 1.05
C GLU A 444 -2.65 -5.78 0.25
N ASN A 445 -1.59 -6.33 -0.35
CA ASN A 445 -0.73 -5.58 -1.26
C ASN A 445 -1.46 -5.15 -2.54
N LEU A 446 -2.37 -5.98 -3.05
CA LEU A 446 -3.18 -5.62 -4.22
C LEU A 446 -4.24 -4.57 -3.84
N ASP A 447 -4.97 -4.76 -2.73
CA ASP A 447 -6.05 -3.87 -2.31
C ASP A 447 -5.53 -2.46 -1.98
N ASN A 448 -4.49 -2.39 -1.13
CA ASN A 448 -3.85 -1.12 -0.77
C ASN A 448 -3.11 -0.51 -1.96
N GLY A 449 -2.48 -1.35 -2.80
CA GLY A 449 -1.83 -0.94 -4.04
C GLY A 449 -2.80 -0.27 -5.03
N MET A 450 -3.98 -0.85 -5.25
CA MET A 450 -5.03 -0.24 -6.08
C MET A 450 -5.47 1.11 -5.51
N GLU A 451 -5.77 1.17 -4.20
CA GLU A 451 -6.28 2.39 -3.58
C GLU A 451 -5.27 3.55 -3.65
N ILE A 452 -3.98 3.31 -3.37
CA ILE A 452 -2.97 4.38 -3.49
C ILE A 452 -2.68 4.75 -4.94
N SER A 453 -2.70 3.79 -5.87
CA SER A 453 -2.50 4.07 -7.31
C SER A 453 -3.65 4.89 -7.89
N TRP A 454 -4.87 4.64 -7.44
CA TRP A 454 -6.03 5.46 -7.78
C TRP A 454 -5.91 6.89 -7.26
N ARG A 455 -5.49 7.05 -6.00
CA ARG A 455 -5.35 8.38 -5.38
C ARG A 455 -4.18 9.22 -5.92
N ASN A 456 -3.10 8.57 -6.34
CA ASN A 456 -1.91 9.24 -6.88
C ASN A 456 -1.94 9.38 -8.41
N GLU A 457 -3.02 8.92 -9.06
CA GLU A 457 -3.23 8.91 -10.51
C GLU A 457 -2.15 8.15 -11.31
N ASN A 458 -1.63 7.05 -10.75
CA ASN A 458 -0.75 6.11 -11.44
C ASN A 458 -1.59 5.05 -12.16
N ASP A 459 -2.07 5.41 -13.35
CA ASP A 459 -2.92 4.58 -14.22
C ASP A 459 -2.27 3.24 -14.58
N LEU A 460 -0.97 3.23 -14.87
CA LEU A 460 -0.22 2.02 -15.22
C LEU A 460 -0.21 1.00 -14.08
N ASN A 461 0.12 1.41 -12.86
CA ASN A 461 0.09 0.49 -11.71
C ASN A 461 -1.34 0.11 -11.35
N LEU A 462 -2.30 1.05 -11.42
CA LEU A 462 -3.70 0.76 -11.14
C LEU A 462 -4.25 -0.33 -12.06
N GLU A 463 -4.02 -0.21 -13.37
CA GLU A 463 -4.38 -1.23 -14.36
C GLU A 463 -3.74 -2.58 -14.02
N ARG A 464 -2.44 -2.57 -13.71
CA ARG A 464 -1.68 -3.77 -13.39
C ARG A 464 -2.25 -4.52 -12.17
N PHE A 465 -2.53 -3.80 -11.08
CA PHE A 465 -3.15 -4.39 -9.89
C PHE A 465 -4.55 -4.96 -10.20
N CYS A 466 -5.39 -4.21 -10.91
CA CYS A 466 -6.75 -4.65 -11.23
C CYS A 466 -6.75 -5.93 -12.09
N LEU A 467 -5.88 -5.99 -13.12
CA LEU A 467 -5.78 -7.18 -13.98
C LEU A 467 -5.27 -8.40 -13.22
N GLU A 468 -4.35 -8.22 -12.28
CA GLU A 468 -3.85 -9.30 -11.42
C GLU A 468 -4.98 -9.87 -10.54
N VAL A 469 -5.77 -9.00 -9.91
CA VAL A 469 -6.93 -9.40 -9.11
C VAL A 469 -7.96 -10.14 -9.95
N LEU A 470 -8.30 -9.63 -11.14
CA LEU A 470 -9.29 -10.24 -12.01
C LEU A 470 -8.84 -11.61 -12.54
N SER A 471 -7.55 -11.74 -12.86
CA SER A 471 -6.98 -13.01 -13.36
C SER A 471 -6.97 -14.11 -12.28
N ASN A 472 -6.87 -13.72 -11.01
CA ASN A 472 -6.83 -14.64 -9.87
C ASN A 472 -8.11 -14.55 -9.00
N PHE A 473 -9.21 -13.99 -9.53
CA PHE A 473 -10.38 -13.70 -8.72
C PHE A 473 -10.98 -14.96 -8.08
N ASP A 474 -10.97 -16.09 -8.79
CA ASP A 474 -11.43 -17.38 -8.26
C ASP A 474 -10.60 -17.91 -7.09
N TYR A 475 -9.32 -17.54 -7.01
CA TYR A 475 -8.47 -17.85 -5.87
C TYR A 475 -8.88 -17.00 -4.66
N TYR A 476 -9.21 -15.74 -4.88
CA TYR A 476 -9.59 -14.80 -3.83
C TYR A 476 -11.08 -14.86 -3.43
N LYS A 477 -11.98 -15.45 -4.23
CA LYS A 477 -13.43 -15.40 -4.01
C LYS A 477 -13.92 -15.94 -2.67
N ASN A 478 -13.16 -16.84 -2.04
CA ASN A 478 -13.50 -17.40 -0.73
C ASN A 478 -13.20 -16.42 0.42
N ILE A 479 -12.44 -15.36 0.13
CA ILE A 479 -11.97 -14.34 1.08
C ILE A 479 -12.54 -12.95 0.70
N LEU A 480 -12.91 -12.73 -0.56
CA LEU A 480 -13.48 -11.48 -1.06
C LEU A 480 -15.00 -11.45 -1.02
N GLU A 481 -15.54 -10.38 -0.46
CA GLU A 481 -16.95 -10.04 -0.61
C GLU A 481 -17.27 -9.70 -2.08
N ALA A 482 -18.51 -9.95 -2.52
CA ALA A 482 -18.95 -9.65 -3.88
C ALA A 482 -18.68 -8.18 -4.29
N GLU A 483 -18.73 -7.27 -3.31
CA GLU A 483 -18.45 -5.84 -3.47
C GLU A 483 -17.06 -5.54 -4.03
N LYS A 484 -16.06 -6.36 -3.67
CA LYS A 484 -14.66 -6.16 -4.09
C LYS A 484 -14.49 -6.32 -5.59
N TRP A 485 -15.26 -7.20 -6.23
CA TRP A 485 -15.24 -7.31 -7.69
C TRP A 485 -15.68 -5.98 -8.34
N TYR A 486 -16.78 -5.39 -7.85
CA TYR A 486 -17.28 -4.12 -8.37
C TYR A 486 -16.28 -2.98 -8.13
N GLN A 487 -15.62 -2.97 -6.96
CA GLN A 487 -14.57 -2.00 -6.64
C GLN A 487 -13.37 -2.10 -7.60
N VAL A 488 -12.93 -3.31 -7.93
CA VAL A 488 -11.85 -3.54 -8.91
C VAL A 488 -12.24 -3.03 -10.30
N MET A 489 -13.49 -3.25 -10.72
CA MET A 489 -13.99 -2.73 -12.00
C MET A 489 -14.04 -1.20 -12.03
N PHE A 490 -14.44 -0.56 -10.93
CA PHE A 490 -14.39 0.89 -10.78
C PHE A 490 -12.97 1.45 -10.93
N TYR A 491 -11.99 0.81 -10.27
CA TYR A 491 -10.59 1.20 -10.41
C TYR A 491 -10.07 1.00 -11.84
N LEU A 492 -10.38 -0.14 -12.47
CA LEU A 492 -9.93 -0.45 -13.82
C LEU A 492 -10.50 0.52 -14.87
N ILE A 493 -11.78 0.87 -14.78
CA ILE A 493 -12.35 1.87 -15.71
C ILE A 493 -11.73 3.25 -15.50
N THR A 494 -11.33 3.59 -14.27
CA THR A 494 -10.66 4.85 -13.97
C THR A 494 -9.27 4.89 -14.59
N ALA A 495 -8.50 3.80 -14.48
CA ALA A 495 -7.21 3.64 -15.16
C ALA A 495 -7.36 3.79 -16.68
N TYR A 496 -8.35 3.12 -17.29
CA TYR A 496 -8.61 3.22 -18.73
C TYR A 496 -9.05 4.62 -19.16
N ARG A 497 -9.81 5.33 -18.33
CA ARG A 497 -10.15 6.73 -18.60
C ARG A 497 -8.91 7.63 -18.58
N GLN A 498 -8.00 7.44 -17.63
CA GLN A 498 -6.74 8.19 -17.54
C GLN A 498 -5.80 7.88 -18.72
N ALA A 499 -5.70 6.61 -19.12
CA ALA A 499 -4.91 6.15 -20.26
C ALA A 499 -5.58 6.39 -21.64
N GLU A 500 -6.76 7.03 -21.67
CA GLU A 500 -7.61 7.22 -22.85
C GLU A 500 -8.00 5.94 -23.64
N LYS A 501 -8.07 4.78 -22.97
CA LYS A 501 -8.46 3.48 -23.52
C LYS A 501 -9.99 3.31 -23.60
N TYR A 502 -10.59 3.89 -24.64
CA TYR A 502 -12.06 4.01 -24.77
C TYR A 502 -12.80 2.68 -24.90
N GLU A 503 -12.37 1.79 -25.78
CA GLU A 503 -13.09 0.54 -26.04
C GLU A 503 -13.01 -0.40 -24.83
N GLU A 504 -11.88 -0.40 -24.15
CA GLU A 504 -11.67 -1.14 -22.91
C GLU A 504 -12.54 -0.57 -21.79
N ALA A 505 -12.59 0.75 -21.60
CA ALA A 505 -13.49 1.38 -20.63
C ALA A 505 -14.96 1.04 -20.87
N LYS A 506 -15.40 1.02 -22.14
CA LYS A 506 -16.74 0.59 -22.53
C LYS A 506 -17.02 -0.86 -22.15
N GLN A 507 -16.08 -1.77 -22.44
CA GLN A 507 -16.22 -3.19 -22.08
C GLN A 507 -16.37 -3.38 -20.58
N ILE A 508 -15.57 -2.66 -19.77
CA ILE A 508 -15.65 -2.70 -18.31
C ILE A 508 -17.02 -2.21 -17.84
N TYR A 509 -17.50 -1.07 -18.33
CA TYR A 509 -18.83 -0.56 -18.02
C TYR A 509 -19.93 -1.58 -18.35
N GLU A 510 -19.95 -2.12 -19.57
CA GLU A 510 -20.98 -3.07 -20.03
C GLU A 510 -20.93 -4.37 -19.23
N GLN A 511 -19.74 -4.88 -18.90
CA GLN A 511 -19.56 -6.07 -18.09
C GLN A 511 -20.05 -5.85 -16.65
N THR A 512 -19.74 -4.70 -16.05
CA THR A 512 -20.16 -4.35 -14.68
C THR A 512 -21.67 -4.24 -14.57
N VAL A 513 -22.31 -3.49 -15.47
CA VAL A 513 -23.78 -3.33 -15.49
C VAL A 513 -24.46 -4.68 -15.73
N ARG A 514 -24.04 -5.44 -16.75
CA ARG A 514 -24.62 -6.76 -17.04
C ARG A 514 -24.55 -7.69 -15.84
N LYS A 515 -23.40 -7.78 -15.16
CA LYS A 515 -23.24 -8.63 -13.98
C LYS A 515 -24.17 -8.23 -12.84
N PHE A 516 -24.27 -6.92 -12.56
CA PHE A 516 -25.18 -6.41 -11.53
C PHE A 516 -26.64 -6.75 -11.85
N GLU A 517 -27.07 -6.58 -13.09
CA GLU A 517 -28.46 -6.83 -13.51
C GLU A 517 -28.81 -8.33 -13.54
N GLU A 518 -27.85 -9.18 -13.91
CA GLU A 518 -28.03 -10.65 -13.90
C GLU A 518 -28.04 -11.22 -12.48
N SER A 519 -27.24 -10.67 -11.56
CA SER A 519 -27.16 -11.11 -10.17
C SER A 519 -28.33 -10.64 -9.31
N GLY A 520 -28.88 -9.45 -9.60
CA GLY A 520 -29.89 -8.82 -8.77
C GLY A 520 -29.35 -8.35 -7.41
N ASP A 521 -28.05 -8.05 -7.34
CA ASP A 521 -27.33 -7.64 -6.13
C ASP A 521 -27.80 -6.26 -5.61
N GLU A 522 -28.94 -6.21 -4.94
CA GLU A 522 -29.55 -4.98 -4.43
C GLU A 522 -28.84 -4.36 -3.19
N HIS A 523 -27.58 -4.72 -2.92
CA HIS A 523 -26.83 -4.16 -1.80
C HIS A 523 -26.43 -2.70 -2.05
N LYS A 524 -26.68 -1.81 -1.08
CA LYS A 524 -26.50 -0.36 -1.24
C LYS A 524 -25.08 0.05 -1.65
N THR A 525 -24.06 -0.64 -1.14
CA THR A 525 -22.65 -0.37 -1.49
C THR A 525 -22.34 -0.79 -2.92
N ILE A 526 -22.75 -2.00 -3.32
CA ILE A 526 -22.60 -2.49 -4.71
C ILE A 526 -23.24 -1.51 -5.69
N VAL A 527 -24.50 -1.11 -5.44
CA VAL A 527 -25.20 -0.13 -6.27
C VAL A 527 -24.43 1.20 -6.34
N SER A 528 -23.84 1.65 -5.22
CA SER A 528 -23.03 2.87 -5.22
C SER A 528 -21.84 2.77 -6.18
N VAL A 529 -21.11 1.65 -6.13
CA VAL A 529 -19.90 1.42 -6.93
C VAL A 529 -20.23 1.23 -8.42
N VAL A 530 -21.34 0.56 -8.74
CA VAL A 530 -21.84 0.47 -10.13
C VAL A 530 -22.17 1.88 -10.67
N LEU A 531 -22.81 2.73 -9.87
CA LEU A 531 -23.05 4.12 -10.24
C LEU A 531 -21.76 4.91 -10.42
N ASP A 532 -20.76 4.73 -9.54
CA ASP A 532 -19.44 5.38 -9.69
C ASP A 532 -18.74 4.94 -10.98
N THR A 533 -18.83 3.66 -11.34
CA THR A 533 -18.30 3.11 -12.59
C THR A 533 -19.00 3.75 -13.81
N ALA A 534 -20.33 3.87 -13.76
CA ALA A 534 -21.10 4.53 -14.82
C ALA A 534 -20.76 6.03 -14.96
N ILE A 535 -20.58 6.74 -13.85
CA ILE A 535 -20.18 8.16 -13.83
C ILE A 535 -18.84 8.34 -14.55
N VAL A 536 -17.85 7.49 -14.28
CA VAL A 536 -16.55 7.55 -14.97
C VAL A 536 -16.72 7.37 -16.48
N TYR A 537 -17.51 6.39 -16.91
CA TYR A 537 -17.75 6.14 -18.33
C TYR A 537 -18.52 7.27 -19.03
N PHE A 538 -19.56 7.81 -18.38
CA PHE A 538 -20.37 8.90 -18.95
C PHE A 538 -19.57 10.20 -19.07
N ASN A 539 -18.72 10.51 -18.09
CA ASN A 539 -17.75 11.59 -18.21
C ASN A 539 -16.80 11.37 -19.39
N PHE A 540 -16.37 10.13 -19.64
CA PHE A 540 -15.52 9.80 -20.77
C PHE A 540 -16.22 10.03 -22.13
N LEU A 541 -17.50 9.62 -22.25
CA LEU A 541 -18.34 9.90 -23.42
C LEU A 541 -18.50 11.41 -23.66
N MET A 542 -18.77 12.16 -22.59
CA MET A 542 -18.91 13.61 -22.63
C MET A 542 -17.61 14.30 -23.10
N ALA A 543 -16.46 13.90 -22.56
CA ALA A 543 -15.16 14.44 -22.95
C ALA A 543 -14.82 14.18 -24.44
N LYS A 544 -15.24 13.03 -24.98
CA LYS A 544 -15.09 12.68 -26.40
C LYS A 544 -16.16 13.32 -27.32
N GLY A 545 -17.15 14.02 -26.76
CA GLY A 545 -18.26 14.65 -27.51
C GLY A 545 -19.33 13.66 -28.00
N LEU A 546 -19.40 12.47 -27.41
CA LEU A 546 -20.33 11.40 -27.78
C LEU A 546 -21.70 11.56 -27.09
N HIS A 547 -22.29 12.75 -27.17
CA HIS A 547 -23.47 13.15 -26.41
C HIS A 547 -24.70 12.27 -26.68
N ASN A 548 -24.96 11.90 -27.93
CA ASN A 548 -26.07 10.99 -28.28
C ASN A 548 -25.91 9.60 -27.64
N GLN A 549 -24.67 9.08 -27.57
CA GLN A 549 -24.41 7.80 -26.92
C GLN A 549 -24.59 7.92 -25.41
N SER A 550 -24.13 9.02 -24.81
CA SER A 550 -24.35 9.31 -23.39
C SER A 550 -25.85 9.32 -23.05
N LEU A 551 -26.70 9.99 -23.84
CA LEU A 551 -28.15 9.98 -23.64
C LEU A 551 -28.75 8.57 -23.65
N SER A 552 -28.31 7.71 -24.58
CA SER A 552 -28.77 6.32 -24.65
C SER A 552 -28.37 5.55 -23.38
N TYR A 553 -27.08 5.53 -23.06
CA TYR A 553 -26.58 4.77 -21.92
C TYR A 553 -27.13 5.24 -20.58
N VAL A 554 -27.29 6.56 -20.38
CA VAL A 554 -27.93 7.14 -19.19
C VAL A 554 -29.39 6.70 -19.09
N SER A 555 -30.13 6.74 -20.21
CA SER A 555 -31.53 6.32 -20.23
C SER A 555 -31.69 4.83 -19.93
N ASP A 556 -30.82 4.01 -20.51
CA ASP A 556 -30.82 2.55 -20.33
C ASP A 556 -30.49 2.17 -18.88
N LEU A 557 -29.40 2.71 -18.31
CA LEU A 557 -28.99 2.42 -16.94
C LEU A 557 -30.09 2.79 -15.93
N PHE A 558 -30.65 4.00 -16.03
CA PHE A 558 -31.66 4.48 -15.09
C PHE A 558 -33.09 4.04 -15.46
N SER A 559 -33.26 3.10 -16.39
CA SER A 559 -34.52 2.38 -16.60
C SER A 559 -34.73 1.28 -15.55
N ASN A 560 -33.63 0.78 -14.97
CA ASN A 560 -33.66 -0.21 -13.90
C ASN A 560 -34.00 0.46 -12.55
N PRO A 561 -35.11 0.07 -11.88
CA PRO A 561 -35.56 0.73 -10.66
C PRO A 561 -34.65 0.46 -9.44
N ALA A 562 -33.77 -0.55 -9.49
CA ALA A 562 -32.89 -0.90 -8.37
C ALA A 562 -31.94 0.25 -7.98
N TYR A 563 -31.42 0.99 -8.96
CA TYR A 563 -30.52 2.13 -8.72
C TYR A 563 -31.21 3.24 -7.91
N GLN A 564 -32.44 3.60 -8.30
CA GLN A 564 -33.22 4.62 -7.60
C GLN A 564 -33.70 4.14 -6.23
N LYS A 565 -34.08 2.86 -6.11
CA LYS A 565 -34.50 2.24 -4.84
C LYS A 565 -33.39 2.29 -3.79
N MET A 566 -32.16 1.95 -4.16
CA MET A 566 -31.05 1.81 -3.22
C MET A 566 -30.23 3.09 -3.02
N GLN A 567 -30.13 3.94 -4.05
CA GLN A 567 -29.29 5.14 -4.06
C GLN A 567 -30.04 6.35 -4.66
N ASN A 568 -31.24 6.65 -4.16
CA ASN A 568 -32.17 7.63 -4.75
C ASN A 568 -31.54 8.99 -5.11
N GLU A 569 -30.98 9.72 -4.13
CA GLU A 569 -30.39 11.06 -4.38
C GLU A 569 -29.23 11.00 -5.38
N LYS A 570 -28.35 10.00 -5.26
CA LYS A 570 -27.19 9.81 -6.14
C LYS A 570 -27.65 9.48 -7.57
N ALA A 571 -28.51 8.48 -7.72
CA ALA A 571 -29.01 8.03 -9.02
C ALA A 571 -29.73 9.15 -9.78
N GLU A 572 -30.65 9.86 -9.13
CA GLU A 572 -31.42 10.91 -9.79
C GLU A 572 -30.59 12.16 -10.11
N SER A 573 -29.72 12.60 -9.18
CA SER A 573 -28.87 13.78 -9.42
C SER A 573 -27.93 13.55 -10.60
N PHE A 574 -27.27 12.38 -10.66
CA PHE A 574 -26.39 12.04 -11.78
C PHE A 574 -27.16 11.79 -13.09
N LYS A 575 -28.35 11.17 -13.04
CA LYS A 575 -29.22 11.05 -14.21
C LYS A 575 -29.49 12.43 -14.81
N TYR A 576 -29.96 13.38 -14.00
CA TYR A 576 -30.26 14.72 -14.51
C TYR A 576 -29.01 15.45 -14.96
N TYR A 577 -27.90 15.31 -14.24
CA TYR A 577 -26.63 15.94 -14.59
C TYR A 577 -26.17 15.52 -16.00
N PHE A 578 -26.07 14.22 -16.26
CA PHE A 578 -25.61 13.73 -17.56
C PHE A 578 -26.62 14.02 -18.69
N MET A 579 -27.93 13.97 -18.43
CA MET A 579 -28.93 14.39 -19.41
C MET A 579 -28.79 15.88 -19.74
N ALA A 580 -28.65 16.75 -18.74
CA ALA A 580 -28.51 18.19 -18.93
C ALA A 580 -27.29 18.52 -19.80
N HIS A 581 -26.13 17.97 -19.43
CA HIS A 581 -24.87 18.21 -20.12
C HIS A 581 -24.82 17.60 -21.52
N ALA A 582 -25.38 16.42 -21.73
CA ALA A 582 -25.46 15.83 -23.07
C ALA A 582 -26.38 16.63 -24.01
N HIS A 583 -27.56 17.07 -23.53
CA HIS A 583 -28.44 17.96 -24.30
C HIS A 583 -27.77 19.32 -24.59
N LEU A 584 -27.04 19.87 -23.62
CA LEU A 584 -26.28 21.10 -23.82
C LEU A 584 -25.21 20.93 -24.91
N GLY A 585 -24.47 19.82 -24.90
CA GLY A 585 -23.49 19.47 -25.93
C GLY A 585 -24.10 19.25 -27.32
N LEU A 586 -25.37 18.82 -27.40
CA LEU A 586 -26.15 18.74 -28.64
C LEU A 586 -26.80 20.07 -29.06
N ASN A 587 -26.54 21.14 -28.31
CA ASN A 587 -27.14 22.47 -28.48
C ASN A 587 -28.68 22.48 -28.33
N ASP A 588 -29.25 21.53 -27.59
CA ASP A 588 -30.66 21.53 -27.19
C ASP A 588 -30.82 22.25 -25.84
N LYS A 589 -30.78 23.59 -25.90
CA LYS A 589 -30.83 24.45 -24.73
C LYS A 589 -32.11 24.27 -23.91
N ASN A 590 -33.23 23.90 -24.55
CA ASN A 590 -34.51 23.73 -23.87
C ASN A 590 -34.53 22.49 -22.96
N GLU A 591 -34.09 21.34 -23.48
CA GLU A 591 -34.00 20.13 -22.66
C GLU A 591 -32.87 20.24 -21.63
N ALA A 592 -31.74 20.84 -21.96
CA ALA A 592 -30.67 21.11 -20.99
C ALA A 592 -31.17 21.94 -19.80
N GLN A 593 -31.86 23.06 -20.07
CA GLN A 593 -32.45 23.94 -19.06
C GLN A 593 -33.42 23.19 -18.13
N LYS A 594 -34.27 22.34 -18.70
CA LYS A 594 -35.23 21.53 -17.95
C LYS A 594 -34.51 20.63 -16.92
N TYR A 595 -33.45 19.92 -17.32
CA TYR A 595 -32.73 19.04 -16.40
C TYR A 595 -31.90 19.80 -15.37
N PHE A 596 -31.20 20.88 -15.75
CA PHE A 596 -30.52 21.71 -14.77
C PHE A 596 -31.49 22.29 -13.73
N LYS A 597 -32.69 22.71 -14.16
CA LYS A 597 -33.74 23.20 -13.25
C LYS A 597 -34.13 22.13 -12.23
N LEU A 598 -34.37 20.90 -12.68
CA LEU A 598 -34.66 19.76 -11.81
C LEU A 598 -33.55 19.54 -10.77
N ILE A 599 -32.27 19.65 -11.15
CA ILE A 599 -31.15 19.52 -10.22
C ILE A 599 -31.22 20.60 -9.14
N THR A 600 -31.32 21.87 -9.56
CA THR A 600 -31.28 23.02 -8.64
C THR A 600 -32.47 23.10 -7.70
N GLU A 601 -33.65 22.63 -8.12
CA GLU A 601 -34.87 22.64 -7.31
C GLU A 601 -34.92 21.44 -6.36
N LYS A 602 -34.61 20.23 -6.87
CA LYS A 602 -34.77 18.99 -6.09
C LYS A 602 -33.66 18.78 -5.06
N PHE A 603 -32.44 19.23 -5.35
CA PHE A 603 -31.27 18.98 -4.50
C PHE A 603 -30.74 20.25 -3.80
N ALA A 604 -31.52 21.35 -3.78
CA ALA A 604 -31.13 22.63 -3.20
C ALA A 604 -30.58 22.54 -1.75
N ASN A 605 -31.12 21.60 -0.96
CA ASN A 605 -30.83 21.45 0.47
C ASN A 605 -30.08 20.16 0.81
N THR A 606 -29.45 19.51 -0.17
CA THR A 606 -28.73 18.24 0.06
C THR A 606 -27.59 18.41 1.07
N GLN A 607 -27.42 17.39 1.92
CA GLN A 607 -26.31 17.33 2.88
C GLN A 607 -25.07 16.64 2.30
N LEU A 608 -25.19 16.05 1.11
CA LEU A 608 -24.11 15.33 0.44
C LEU A 608 -23.23 16.31 -0.34
N THR A 609 -21.98 16.48 0.10
CA THR A 609 -21.05 17.48 -0.45
C THR A 609 -20.91 17.37 -1.97
N TYR A 610 -20.72 16.16 -2.50
CA TYR A 610 -20.55 15.94 -3.95
C TYR A 610 -21.80 16.30 -4.78
N ILE A 611 -23.01 16.23 -4.21
CA ILE A 611 -24.24 16.67 -4.90
C ILE A 611 -24.35 18.20 -4.86
N ARG A 612 -23.82 18.87 -3.83
CA ARG A 612 -23.76 20.34 -3.80
C ARG A 612 -22.92 20.88 -4.96
N ASP A 613 -21.84 20.21 -5.31
CA ASP A 613 -21.01 20.57 -6.46
C ASP A 613 -21.82 20.46 -7.77
N VAL A 614 -22.55 19.35 -7.96
CA VAL A 614 -23.48 19.16 -9.08
C VAL A 614 -24.56 20.26 -9.13
N VAL A 615 -25.10 20.69 -7.98
CA VAL A 615 -26.08 21.77 -7.90
C VAL A 615 -25.48 23.12 -8.27
N ASN A 616 -24.25 23.41 -7.83
CA ASN A 616 -23.56 24.65 -8.14
C ASN A 616 -23.21 24.77 -9.62
N ASP A 617 -22.76 23.67 -10.22
CA ASP A 617 -22.56 23.59 -11.68
C ASP A 617 -23.88 23.79 -12.44
N ALA A 618 -24.97 23.13 -12.01
CA ALA A 618 -26.28 23.29 -12.64
C ALA A 618 -26.82 24.73 -12.55
N LYS A 619 -26.65 25.41 -11.41
CA LYS A 619 -27.01 26.84 -11.26
C LYS A 619 -26.24 27.71 -12.24
N SER A 620 -24.95 27.45 -12.40
CA SER A 620 -24.08 28.19 -13.32
C SER A 620 -24.55 28.04 -14.76
N ASN A 621 -24.80 26.80 -15.20
CA ASN A 621 -25.31 26.51 -16.55
C ASN A 621 -26.72 27.05 -16.80
N LEU A 622 -27.63 26.99 -15.81
CA LEU A 622 -28.96 27.61 -15.89
C LEU A 622 -28.88 29.12 -16.08
N ASN A 623 -28.01 29.78 -15.33
CA ASN A 623 -27.83 31.22 -15.46
C ASN A 623 -27.40 31.56 -16.89
N ILE A 624 -26.42 30.83 -17.45
CA ILE A 624 -25.95 30.99 -18.82
C ILE A 624 -27.10 30.82 -19.82
N ILE A 625 -27.90 29.74 -19.70
CA ILE A 625 -29.02 29.47 -20.63
C ILE A 625 -30.13 30.52 -20.51
N ASN A 626 -30.51 30.90 -19.28
CA ASN A 626 -31.61 31.83 -18.98
C ASN A 626 -31.34 33.26 -19.44
N ALA A 627 -30.08 33.62 -19.59
CA ALA A 627 -29.67 34.96 -19.92
C ALA A 627 -30.15 35.46 -21.29
N GLY A 628 -30.45 34.55 -22.22
CA GLY A 628 -31.11 34.83 -23.49
C GLY A 628 -30.40 35.79 -24.46
N GLN A 629 -29.27 36.39 -24.10
CA GLN A 629 -28.38 37.11 -25.01
C GLN A 629 -27.34 36.13 -25.54
N ASN A 630 -27.02 36.23 -26.83
CA ASN A 630 -26.03 35.38 -27.46
C ASN A 630 -24.62 35.86 -27.08
N PHE A 631 -24.27 35.69 -25.79
CA PHE A 631 -22.94 36.03 -25.27
C PHE A 631 -21.85 35.29 -26.05
N ASP A 632 -22.17 34.10 -26.55
CA ASP A 632 -21.33 33.34 -27.48
C ASP A 632 -21.04 34.14 -28.76
N GLU A 633 -22.02 34.85 -29.32
CA GLU A 633 -21.80 35.74 -30.48
C GLU A 633 -20.93 36.94 -30.12
N VAL A 634 -21.08 37.50 -28.92
CA VAL A 634 -20.22 38.61 -28.45
C VAL A 634 -18.77 38.12 -28.28
N VAL A 635 -18.57 36.96 -27.67
CA VAL A 635 -17.25 36.34 -27.47
C VAL A 635 -16.64 35.94 -28.82
N VAL A 636 -17.41 35.32 -29.71
CA VAL A 636 -16.97 34.92 -31.07
C VAL A 636 -16.71 36.14 -31.95
N SER A 637 -17.51 37.20 -31.86
CA SER A 637 -17.32 38.45 -32.61
C SER A 637 -16.08 39.20 -32.12
N LEU A 638 -15.90 39.30 -30.80
CA LEU A 638 -14.70 39.84 -30.19
C LEU A 638 -13.45 39.04 -30.60
N TYR A 639 -13.56 37.71 -30.58
CA TYR A 639 -12.48 36.84 -31.04
C TYR A 639 -12.13 37.06 -32.52
N LYS A 640 -13.14 37.20 -33.40
CA LYS A 640 -12.95 37.44 -34.85
C LYS A 640 -12.44 38.85 -35.17
N THR A 641 -12.49 39.78 -34.23
CA THR A 641 -11.95 41.13 -34.42
C THR A 641 -10.46 41.05 -34.73
N GLN A 642 -10.02 41.65 -35.84
CA GLN A 642 -8.61 41.75 -36.19
C GLN A 642 -8.08 43.13 -35.83
N PRO A 643 -7.15 43.23 -34.86
CA PRO A 643 -6.51 44.49 -34.52
C PRO A 643 -5.70 45.01 -35.72
N ASN A 644 -5.92 46.26 -36.12
CA ASN A 644 -5.10 46.89 -37.18
C ASN A 644 -3.68 47.22 -36.70
N ARG A 645 -3.44 47.16 -35.39
CA ARG A 645 -2.14 47.35 -34.75
C ARG A 645 -2.12 46.62 -33.41
N LEU A 646 -1.01 45.94 -33.10
CA LEU A 646 -0.81 45.31 -31.79
C LEU A 646 -0.02 46.26 -30.87
N PHE A 647 -0.66 46.72 -29.80
CA PHE A 647 -0.01 47.37 -28.67
C PHE A 647 0.50 46.31 -27.68
N ASP A 648 1.51 46.66 -26.90
CA ASP A 648 2.10 45.76 -25.91
C ASP A 648 1.44 45.95 -24.54
N TYR A 649 1.09 44.84 -23.90
CA TYR A 649 0.37 44.81 -22.62
C TYR A 649 1.03 43.81 -21.67
N PRO A 650 2.14 44.19 -21.01
CA PRO A 650 2.89 43.26 -20.18
C PRO A 650 2.08 42.77 -18.97
N LEU A 651 1.98 41.45 -18.79
CA LEU A 651 1.30 40.82 -17.65
C LEU A 651 1.97 41.18 -16.31
N LYS A 652 3.26 41.52 -16.36
CA LYS A 652 4.02 42.03 -15.20
C LYS A 652 3.46 43.36 -14.66
N ALA A 653 2.74 44.15 -15.45
CA ALA A 653 2.09 45.39 -15.02
C ALA A 653 0.71 45.12 -14.38
N LYS A 654 0.68 44.34 -13.29
CA LYS A 654 -0.54 43.78 -12.67
C LYS A 654 -1.65 44.81 -12.40
N GLU A 655 -1.33 46.03 -11.96
CA GLU A 655 -2.32 47.07 -11.66
C GLU A 655 -3.08 47.60 -12.90
N GLU A 656 -2.40 47.73 -14.04
CA GLU A 656 -3.03 48.18 -15.29
C GLU A 656 -3.93 47.08 -15.86
N ASN A 657 -3.51 45.82 -15.71
CA ASN A 657 -4.26 44.65 -16.17
C ASN A 657 -5.60 44.47 -15.45
N ILE A 658 -5.75 44.96 -14.22
CA ILE A 658 -7.05 45.01 -13.53
C ILE A 658 -8.07 45.84 -14.33
N LYS A 659 -7.65 47.00 -14.87
CA LYS A 659 -8.56 47.87 -15.64
C LYS A 659 -8.98 47.20 -16.96
N TYR A 660 -8.04 46.53 -17.62
CA TYR A 660 -8.30 45.80 -18.85
C TYR A 660 -9.21 44.58 -18.62
N LEU A 661 -8.97 43.81 -17.54
CA LEU A 661 -9.81 42.69 -17.15
C LEU A 661 -11.24 43.14 -16.82
N LYS A 662 -11.40 44.21 -16.04
CA LYS A 662 -12.74 44.77 -15.77
C LYS A 662 -13.44 45.21 -17.06
N ARG A 663 -12.70 45.81 -18.00
CA ARG A 663 -13.28 46.26 -19.27
C ARG A 663 -13.73 45.10 -20.16
N ILE A 664 -12.94 44.03 -20.25
CA ILE A 664 -13.33 42.85 -21.04
C ILE A 664 -14.50 42.12 -20.39
N LEU A 665 -14.49 41.98 -19.06
CA LEU A 665 -15.60 41.39 -18.31
C LEU A 665 -16.88 42.19 -18.51
N ASN A 666 -16.84 43.51 -18.32
CA ASN A 666 -18.02 44.36 -18.50
C ASN A 666 -18.57 44.33 -19.93
N LEU A 667 -17.69 44.23 -20.94
CA LEU A 667 -18.10 44.13 -22.34
C LEU A 667 -18.82 42.81 -22.61
N VAL A 668 -18.26 41.69 -22.15
CA VAL A 668 -18.80 40.36 -22.44
C VAL A 668 -20.02 40.06 -21.58
N THR A 669 -19.97 40.33 -20.27
CA THR A 669 -21.06 39.96 -19.35
C THR A 669 -22.14 41.05 -19.21
N SER A 670 -21.98 42.18 -19.92
CA SER A 670 -22.89 43.34 -19.89
C SER A 670 -23.20 43.89 -18.49
N ASN A 671 -22.29 43.70 -17.51
CA ASN A 671 -22.51 44.02 -16.08
C ASN A 671 -23.74 43.35 -15.44
N LYS A 672 -24.29 42.31 -16.07
CA LYS A 672 -25.56 41.68 -15.67
C LYS A 672 -25.41 40.19 -15.35
N MET A 673 -24.46 39.52 -16.00
CA MET A 673 -24.25 38.09 -15.84
C MET A 673 -23.06 37.77 -14.95
N PRO A 674 -23.17 36.84 -13.98
CA PRO A 674 -22.03 36.39 -13.20
C PRO A 674 -21.06 35.52 -14.02
N SER A 675 -21.48 34.83 -15.09
CA SER A 675 -20.58 34.05 -15.95
C SER A 675 -21.05 33.96 -17.41
N SER A 676 -20.11 33.77 -18.35
CA SER A 676 -20.35 33.65 -19.81
C SER A 676 -19.19 32.92 -20.49
N SER A 677 -19.42 32.08 -21.49
CA SER A 677 -18.33 31.35 -22.17
C SER A 677 -18.70 30.84 -23.57
N ALA A 678 -17.71 30.57 -24.42
CA ALA A 678 -17.94 30.07 -25.78
C ALA A 678 -16.73 29.33 -26.37
N TRP A 679 -17.01 28.37 -27.25
CA TRP A 679 -16.02 27.83 -28.19
C TRP A 679 -15.84 28.81 -29.34
N VAL A 680 -14.65 29.38 -29.46
CA VAL A 680 -14.32 30.36 -30.52
C VAL A 680 -13.63 29.71 -31.72
N GLU A 681 -12.97 28.57 -31.50
CA GLU A 681 -12.44 27.68 -32.53
C GLU A 681 -12.57 26.23 -32.08
N ARG A 682 -12.35 25.26 -32.99
CA ARG A 682 -12.39 23.82 -32.69
C ARG A 682 -11.43 23.41 -31.55
N ASN A 683 -10.41 24.22 -31.30
CA ASN A 683 -9.35 23.95 -30.34
C ASN A 683 -9.28 24.96 -29.18
N MET A 684 -10.20 25.92 -29.10
CA MET A 684 -10.12 27.01 -28.13
C MET A 684 -11.48 27.35 -27.52
N TYR A 685 -11.56 27.21 -26.21
CA TYR A 685 -12.69 27.61 -25.39
C TYR A 685 -12.32 28.84 -24.56
N VAL A 686 -13.28 29.73 -24.36
CA VAL A 686 -13.07 31.01 -23.67
C VAL A 686 -14.20 31.23 -22.67
N GLY A 687 -13.86 31.58 -21.43
CA GLY A 687 -14.80 31.84 -20.35
C GLY A 687 -14.57 33.17 -19.65
N PHE A 688 -15.61 33.71 -19.05
CA PHE A 688 -15.64 34.97 -18.32
C PHE A 688 -16.51 34.79 -17.08
N GLU A 689 -16.05 35.27 -15.94
CA GLU A 689 -16.81 35.29 -14.69
C GLU A 689 -16.71 36.69 -14.06
N LEU A 690 -17.86 37.33 -13.87
CA LEU A 690 -18.03 38.63 -13.25
C LEU A 690 -18.42 38.45 -11.78
N ARG A 691 -17.46 38.73 -10.90
CA ARG A 691 -17.65 39.03 -9.48
C ARG A 691 -18.54 38.03 -8.74
N THR A 692 -18.01 36.83 -8.54
CA THR A 692 -18.62 35.75 -7.74
C THR A 692 -18.04 35.76 -6.33
N LYS A 693 -18.88 35.57 -5.31
CA LYS A 693 -18.42 35.47 -3.92
C LYS A 693 -17.76 34.10 -3.69
N ARG A 694 -16.53 34.07 -3.17
CA ARG A 694 -15.73 32.84 -3.02
C ARG A 694 -16.34 31.85 -2.03
N THR A 695 -16.85 32.34 -0.90
CA THR A 695 -17.57 31.56 0.10
C THR A 695 -18.72 32.38 0.67
N GLU A 696 -19.72 31.74 1.31
CA GLU A 696 -20.83 32.49 1.94
C GLU A 696 -20.36 33.38 3.10
N THR A 697 -19.29 32.96 3.78
CA THR A 697 -18.78 33.55 5.02
C THR A 697 -17.71 34.63 4.82
N GLU A 698 -16.97 34.61 3.72
CA GLU A 698 -15.88 35.57 3.45
C GLU A 698 -16.32 36.65 2.47
N GLU A 699 -15.95 37.91 2.72
CA GLU A 699 -16.17 39.03 1.80
C GLU A 699 -15.06 39.09 0.73
N ILE A 700 -14.81 37.95 0.08
CA ILE A 700 -13.85 37.79 -1.02
C ILE A 700 -14.64 37.48 -2.29
N TYR A 701 -14.34 38.20 -3.36
CA TYR A 701 -14.98 38.11 -4.66
C TYR A 701 -13.96 37.83 -5.76
N ASP A 702 -14.23 36.83 -6.59
CA ASP A 702 -13.39 36.47 -7.72
C ASP A 702 -14.07 36.92 -9.03
N SER A 703 -13.28 37.45 -9.96
CA SER A 703 -13.69 37.65 -11.35
C SER A 703 -12.59 37.13 -12.25
N PHE A 704 -12.89 36.42 -13.33
CA PHE A 704 -11.84 35.89 -14.18
C PHE A 704 -12.18 35.84 -15.66
N PHE A 705 -11.13 35.87 -16.48
CA PHE A 705 -11.14 35.58 -17.90
C PHE A 705 -10.31 34.31 -18.12
N TYR A 706 -10.86 33.33 -18.79
CA TYR A 706 -10.29 31.99 -18.95
C TYR A 706 -10.18 31.61 -20.42
N ILE A 707 -9.07 30.98 -20.80
CA ILE A 707 -8.86 30.42 -22.14
C ILE A 707 -8.37 28.98 -21.97
N HIS A 708 -9.05 28.03 -22.61
CA HIS A 708 -8.64 26.63 -22.67
C HIS A 708 -8.27 26.21 -24.09
N LEU A 709 -7.08 25.63 -24.25
CA LEU A 709 -6.53 25.12 -25.50
C LEU A 709 -6.59 23.59 -25.49
N LYS A 710 -7.56 23.03 -26.22
CA LYS A 710 -7.93 21.61 -26.13
C LYS A 710 -6.78 20.66 -26.52
N SER A 711 -6.05 20.95 -27.59
CA SER A 711 -4.94 20.12 -28.09
C SER A 711 -3.74 20.09 -27.16
N GLU A 712 -3.67 21.03 -26.23
CA GLU A 712 -2.56 21.19 -25.29
C GLU A 712 -2.98 20.87 -23.86
N ASP A 713 -4.26 20.53 -23.64
CA ASP A 713 -4.90 20.42 -22.32
C ASP A 713 -4.52 21.57 -21.37
N LEU A 714 -4.50 22.80 -21.90
CA LEU A 714 -3.98 23.96 -21.20
C LEU A 714 -5.06 25.02 -20.99
N GLY A 715 -5.45 25.21 -19.73
CA GLY A 715 -6.24 26.33 -19.24
C GLY A 715 -5.36 27.47 -18.76
N ILE A 716 -5.69 28.70 -19.12
CA ILE A 716 -5.04 29.94 -18.67
C ILE A 716 -6.11 30.85 -18.12
N ARG A 717 -6.04 31.18 -16.83
CA ARG A 717 -6.99 32.04 -16.12
C ARG A 717 -6.31 33.35 -15.73
N TYR A 718 -6.89 34.46 -16.13
CA TYR A 718 -6.57 35.81 -15.68
C TYR A 718 -7.61 36.21 -14.64
N GLU A 719 -7.21 36.32 -13.39
CA GLU A 719 -8.10 36.44 -12.24
C GLU A 719 -7.91 37.76 -11.52
N LEU A 720 -9.02 38.36 -11.12
CA LEU A 720 -9.12 39.47 -10.19
C LEU A 720 -9.76 38.97 -8.90
N VAL A 721 -9.02 39.04 -7.81
CA VAL A 721 -9.53 38.78 -6.46
C VAL A 721 -9.76 40.11 -5.79
N GLU A 722 -10.96 40.36 -5.28
CA GLU A 722 -11.34 41.57 -4.54
C GLU A 722 -11.78 41.19 -3.12
N TRP A 723 -11.27 41.88 -2.10
CA TRP A 723 -11.66 41.64 -0.71
C TRP A 723 -11.73 42.94 0.09
N GLN A 724 -12.35 42.87 1.27
CA GLN A 724 -12.40 43.98 2.22
C GLN A 724 -11.48 43.71 3.41
N ASP A 725 -10.51 44.59 3.64
CA ASP A 725 -9.69 44.60 4.84
C ASP A 725 -10.15 45.69 5.81
N VAL A 726 -10.03 45.43 7.11
CA VAL A 726 -10.26 46.42 8.15
C VAL A 726 -8.91 46.99 8.61
N GLU A 727 -8.53 48.13 8.04
CA GLU A 727 -7.37 48.87 8.54
C GLU A 727 -7.76 49.60 9.84
N SER A 728 -7.04 49.27 10.90
CA SER A 728 -7.17 49.95 12.19
C SER A 728 -6.20 51.12 12.23
N GLY A 729 -6.70 52.34 12.42
CA GLY A 729 -5.86 53.50 12.74
C GLY A 729 -5.20 53.37 14.12
N PHE A 730 -4.34 54.32 14.48
CA PHE A 730 -3.61 54.35 15.76
C PHE A 730 -4.54 53.99 16.94
N LEU A 731 -4.20 52.89 17.65
CA LEU A 731 -4.92 52.32 18.79
C LEU A 731 -6.31 51.71 18.51
N GLY A 732 -6.65 51.41 17.25
CA GLY A 732 -7.92 50.74 16.92
C GLY A 732 -9.17 51.62 17.07
N LEU A 733 -8.98 52.93 17.28
CA LEU A 733 -10.05 53.91 17.52
C LEU A 733 -10.76 54.38 16.23
N SER A 734 -10.22 54.07 15.06
CA SER A 734 -10.91 54.22 13.78
C SER A 734 -10.71 52.96 12.95
N LYS A 735 -11.82 52.31 12.58
CA LYS A 735 -11.84 51.21 11.60
C LYS A 735 -12.21 51.80 10.25
N LYS A 736 -11.31 51.69 9.28
CA LYS A 736 -11.60 52.00 7.89
C LYS A 736 -11.66 50.69 7.13
N ILE A 737 -12.81 50.42 6.52
CA ILE A 737 -12.91 49.34 5.55
C ILE A 737 -12.19 49.81 4.28
N VAL A 738 -11.16 49.09 3.88
CA VAL A 738 -10.38 49.36 2.68
C VAL A 738 -10.63 48.22 1.70
N GLN A 739 -11.11 48.56 0.50
CA GLN A 739 -11.21 47.60 -0.57
C GLN A 739 -9.82 47.32 -1.13
N ARG A 740 -9.47 46.04 -1.22
CA ARG A 740 -8.24 45.56 -1.81
C ARG A 740 -8.57 44.70 -3.01
N ASN A 741 -7.65 44.68 -3.98
CA ASN A 741 -7.75 43.78 -5.11
C ASN A 741 -6.36 43.32 -5.56
N ALA A 742 -6.31 42.16 -6.21
CA ALA A 742 -5.09 41.59 -6.76
C ALA A 742 -5.39 40.88 -8.08
N PHE A 743 -4.46 41.00 -9.03
CA PHE A 743 -4.51 40.34 -10.32
C PHE A 743 -3.55 39.15 -10.35
N TYR A 744 -4.08 37.97 -10.65
CA TYR A 744 -3.34 36.72 -10.76
C TYR A 744 -3.47 36.13 -12.16
N VAL A 745 -2.49 35.33 -12.54
CA VAL A 745 -2.57 34.53 -13.76
C VAL A 745 -2.19 33.11 -13.37
N GLY A 746 -3.10 32.16 -13.58
CA GLY A 746 -2.95 30.76 -13.22
C GLY A 746 -3.08 29.86 -14.43
N PHE A 747 -2.32 28.78 -14.44
CA PHE A 747 -2.41 27.70 -15.42
C PHE A 747 -3.11 26.50 -14.79
N TYR A 748 -3.99 25.86 -15.56
CA TYR A 748 -4.82 24.73 -15.15
C TYR A 748 -4.73 23.64 -16.21
N THR A 749 -4.59 22.39 -15.80
CA THR A 749 -4.81 21.23 -16.68
C THR A 749 -6.24 20.74 -16.46
N ASN A 750 -6.94 20.35 -17.53
CA ASN A 750 -8.34 19.88 -17.53
C ASN A 750 -9.43 20.99 -17.41
N TYR A 751 -10.51 20.84 -18.17
CA TYR A 751 -11.61 21.81 -18.37
C TYR A 751 -12.51 22.00 -17.12
N ASP A 752 -12.52 21.04 -16.18
CA ASP A 752 -13.53 20.94 -15.10
C ASP A 752 -13.02 21.10 -13.65
N SER A 753 -11.76 21.49 -13.39
CA SER A 753 -11.27 21.64 -12.01
C SER A 753 -11.22 23.10 -11.56
N ASN A 754 -12.29 23.55 -10.88
CA ASN A 754 -12.28 24.80 -10.09
C ASN A 754 -11.63 24.60 -8.70
N THR A 755 -10.95 23.47 -8.46
CA THR A 755 -10.24 23.17 -7.21
C THR A 755 -8.82 23.75 -7.22
N SER A 756 -8.30 24.10 -6.06
CA SER A 756 -6.98 24.74 -5.88
C SER A 756 -5.78 23.91 -6.34
N ASP A 757 -5.96 22.61 -6.56
CA ASP A 757 -4.88 21.63 -6.54
C ASP A 757 -4.17 21.44 -7.89
N THR A 758 -4.68 22.04 -8.98
CA THR A 758 -4.09 22.00 -10.34
C THR A 758 -3.51 23.34 -10.81
N ARG A 759 -3.52 24.36 -9.94
CA ARG A 759 -3.15 25.74 -10.28
C ARG A 759 -1.64 25.97 -10.20
N THR A 760 -1.01 26.26 -11.33
CA THR A 760 0.36 26.81 -11.36
C THR A 760 0.30 28.32 -11.54
N GLU A 761 0.89 29.10 -10.62
CA GLU A 761 0.97 30.56 -10.73
C GLU A 761 1.91 31.01 -11.86
N PHE A 762 1.64 32.18 -12.44
CA PHE A 762 2.39 32.72 -13.58
C PHE A 762 3.90 32.73 -13.38
N GLU A 763 4.36 33.17 -12.21
CA GLU A 763 5.78 33.27 -11.89
C GLU A 763 6.44 31.89 -11.69
N MET A 764 5.65 30.83 -11.46
CA MET A 764 6.10 29.46 -11.22
C MET A 764 6.03 28.59 -12.49
N ALA A 765 5.40 29.08 -13.56
CA ALA A 765 5.24 28.33 -14.80
C ALA A 765 6.48 28.40 -15.69
N SER A 766 6.59 27.46 -16.63
CA SER A 766 7.67 27.45 -17.63
C SER A 766 7.68 28.73 -18.48
N GLU A 767 8.85 29.13 -18.98
CA GLU A 767 8.99 30.33 -19.82
C GLU A 767 8.07 30.26 -21.06
N HIS A 768 7.89 29.07 -21.63
CA HIS A 768 6.97 28.85 -22.74
C HIS A 768 5.51 29.19 -22.37
N MET A 769 5.04 28.74 -21.20
CA MET A 769 3.69 29.02 -20.73
C MET A 769 3.50 30.50 -20.39
N GLN A 770 4.51 31.13 -19.77
CA GLN A 770 4.49 32.57 -19.50
C GLN A 770 4.40 33.38 -20.80
N GLN A 771 5.20 33.04 -21.82
CA GLN A 771 5.16 33.70 -23.13
C GLN A 771 3.81 33.48 -23.83
N LYS A 772 3.23 32.28 -23.71
CA LYS A 772 1.91 31.96 -24.29
C LYS A 772 0.78 32.73 -23.62
N ALA A 773 0.74 32.79 -22.28
CA ALA A 773 -0.20 33.63 -21.55
C ALA A 773 -0.02 35.12 -21.91
N GLN A 774 1.23 35.59 -21.95
CA GLN A 774 1.53 36.98 -22.35
C GLN A 774 1.03 37.30 -23.76
N TYR A 775 1.23 36.39 -24.71
CA TYR A 775 0.75 36.53 -26.09
C TYR A 775 -0.78 36.56 -26.15
N LEU A 776 -1.45 35.61 -25.52
CA LEU A 776 -2.92 35.53 -25.53
C LEU A 776 -3.54 36.75 -24.85
N TRP A 777 -3.03 37.18 -23.70
CA TRP A 777 -3.48 38.41 -23.06
C TRP A 777 -3.37 39.62 -24.00
N LYS A 778 -2.20 39.78 -24.63
CA LYS A 778 -1.96 40.86 -25.60
C LYS A 778 -2.95 40.81 -26.76
N GLU A 779 -3.19 39.64 -27.34
CA GLU A 779 -4.16 39.45 -28.42
C GLU A 779 -5.55 39.91 -28.00
N TRP A 780 -6.03 39.45 -26.84
CA TRP A 780 -7.38 39.76 -26.36
C TRP A 780 -7.57 41.23 -25.98
N ILE A 781 -6.57 41.88 -25.36
CA ILE A 781 -6.68 43.31 -25.05
C ILE A 781 -6.63 44.16 -26.33
N ASN A 782 -5.86 43.76 -27.34
CA ASN A 782 -5.91 44.43 -28.63
C ASN A 782 -7.29 44.26 -29.28
N LYS A 783 -7.84 43.03 -29.33
CA LYS A 783 -9.19 42.79 -29.85
C LYS A 783 -10.24 43.66 -29.15
N LEU A 784 -10.14 43.81 -27.84
CA LEU A 784 -11.00 44.70 -27.04
C LEU A 784 -10.92 46.17 -27.46
N HIS A 785 -9.75 46.67 -27.85
CA HIS A 785 -9.58 48.08 -28.26
C HIS A 785 -10.15 48.39 -29.64
N PHE A 786 -10.24 47.38 -30.53
CA PHE A 786 -10.73 47.53 -31.89
C PHE A 786 -12.13 46.92 -32.10
N TYR A 787 -12.76 46.44 -31.03
CA TYR A 787 -14.10 45.88 -31.10
C TYR A 787 -15.12 46.98 -31.39
N GLU A 788 -15.72 46.96 -32.59
CA GLU A 788 -16.90 47.74 -32.93
C GLU A 788 -18.13 46.82 -32.81
N PRO A 789 -19.12 47.16 -31.95
CA PRO A 789 -20.35 46.39 -31.90
C PRO A 789 -21.01 46.46 -33.28
N MET A 790 -21.41 45.31 -33.85
CA MET A 790 -22.20 45.28 -35.07
C MET A 790 -23.47 46.11 -34.85
N ALA A 791 -23.50 47.30 -35.44
CA ALA A 791 -24.70 48.13 -35.45
C ALA A 791 -25.80 47.39 -36.21
N GLU A 792 -26.97 47.30 -35.60
CA GLU A 792 -28.19 46.73 -36.19
C GLU A 792 -28.37 47.20 -37.63
N ALA A 793 -28.26 46.28 -38.59
CA ALA A 793 -28.78 46.47 -39.92
C ALA A 793 -30.30 46.55 -39.81
N LYS A 794 -30.87 47.75 -40.01
CA LYS A 794 -32.30 47.95 -40.27
C LYS A 794 -32.70 47.35 -41.61
#